data_AF-A0A177YD79-F1
#
_entry.id   AF-A0A177YD79-F1
#
_cell.length_a   1.000
_cell.length_b   1.000
_cell.length_c   1.000
_cell.angle_alpha   90.00
_cell.angle_beta   90.00
_cell.angle_gamma   90.00
#
_symmetry.space_group_name_H-M   'P 1'
#
loop_
_entity.id
_entity.type
_entity.pdbx_description
1 polymer ?
#
loop_
_entity_poly.entity_id
_entity_poly.type
_entity_poly.pdbx_seq_one_letter_code
_entity_poly.pdbx_strand_id
1 'polypeptide(L)'
;MGRWFTEAVVDTGRLPLFFLLVSFLLAFLFIRFSVRMIRAEVSWWPGNVTPGGMHIHHVMFGLVMVLVSGFALVALSSYETPVANCILAGVFGVGSALMLDEFALILHLRDVYWAEEGRSSIDAVFVAIAISALFLLGVHPIGFAGDFEAYQQNRSLLTLVAVLVVIFGQLVLAAITVLKGKLWTGLVGLFFVPLLVVGAIRLARPSSPWARWRYTDKPEKQTRAWVREKRFREPVVRAKIVAQEALSGRFGVPIEVPEPAEPQVAMPARTLPNRLVAGIRWTRTRRRLRRTPVWRLPAILVTLSIVLAFVFVALDDEFGSTDGAVTTSSELDIGATATLLSVIAGGMITLTGLVFTAITLAMQFGASQISVRVVPLLQQQSVMRWSIGMFLSTFVFSVIIASDLALSGEWTAPVVSTSVAILLSFVSAFLFIALVARVGVVLDSARLLRWIAAQGRSSIIRMYPSSSPVSRGALAAFVLPPDEPTGTTTVRLKQLSPDGRILLAVNFVCIERLAQKWGVSIELMPTIGEFVAQDAVLFEIEGPQLRVRAHQLMACLVFGDTHSPTVSPAAALQAIVDIALKALSPAINDPGRAVQAIDHLEDLLMTIAPRVRTDTDDSTPTRIRGTRRTWDDYVTIATDEIRHFSTNSTQVQRRLRSLFVTLLASCPPDQHPPLLARMDALDAQAAREWKGDLDLRLASVADPQGLGSERGSSGRVLPLVVGTRQRGEENGSRDDL
;
A
#
# COMPACT_ATOMS: atom_id res chain seq x y z
N MET A 1 -48.42 -29.72 -15.54
CA MET A 1 -48.25 -28.42 -16.23
C MET A 1 -49.25 -27.39 -15.72
N GLY A 2 -50.56 -27.54 -15.96
CA GLY A 2 -51.57 -26.54 -15.54
C GLY A 2 -51.57 -26.20 -14.03
N ARG A 3 -51.52 -27.21 -13.16
CA ARG A 3 -51.52 -27.02 -11.70
C ARG A 3 -50.27 -26.29 -11.16
N TRP A 4 -49.09 -26.63 -11.68
CA TRP A 4 -47.84 -25.94 -11.36
C TRP A 4 -47.81 -24.49 -11.88
N PHE A 5 -48.38 -24.24 -13.06
CA PHE A 5 -48.45 -22.89 -13.62
C PHE A 5 -49.33 -21.97 -12.76
N THR A 6 -50.49 -22.49 -12.31
CA THR A 6 -51.35 -21.76 -11.38
C THR A 6 -50.64 -21.49 -10.05
N GLU A 7 -50.14 -22.55 -9.39
CA GLU A 7 -49.55 -22.45 -8.04
C GLU A 7 -48.22 -21.66 -8.01
N ALA A 8 -47.36 -21.81 -9.03
CA ALA A 8 -46.02 -21.22 -9.00
C ALA A 8 -45.90 -19.88 -9.72
N VAL A 9 -46.79 -19.54 -10.65
CA VAL A 9 -46.69 -18.33 -11.49
C VAL A 9 -47.88 -17.38 -11.32
N VAL A 10 -49.10 -17.91 -11.33
CA VAL A 10 -50.32 -17.09 -11.20
C VAL A 10 -50.50 -16.66 -9.75
N ASP A 11 -50.49 -17.60 -8.82
CA ASP A 11 -50.78 -17.35 -7.39
C ASP A 11 -49.65 -16.58 -6.69
N THR A 12 -48.44 -16.58 -7.24
CA THR A 12 -47.27 -15.84 -6.72
C THR A 12 -47.12 -14.43 -7.31
N GLY A 13 -48.06 -13.99 -8.16
CA GLY A 13 -48.03 -12.66 -8.80
C GLY A 13 -46.95 -12.50 -9.87
N ARG A 14 -46.30 -13.59 -10.31
CA ARG A 14 -45.18 -13.57 -11.27
C ARG A 14 -45.62 -13.64 -12.73
N LEU A 15 -46.91 -13.54 -12.99
CA LEU A 15 -47.49 -13.59 -14.33
C LEU A 15 -46.87 -12.57 -15.31
N PRO A 16 -46.61 -11.29 -14.93
CA PRO A 16 -45.93 -10.36 -15.83
C PRO A 16 -44.51 -10.78 -16.21
N LEU A 17 -43.74 -11.37 -15.28
CA LEU A 17 -42.39 -11.88 -15.54
C LEU A 17 -42.41 -13.07 -16.51
N PHE A 18 -43.44 -13.91 -16.43
CA PHE A 18 -43.65 -15.01 -17.38
C PHE A 18 -43.91 -14.47 -18.80
N PHE A 19 -44.80 -13.49 -18.95
CA PHE A 19 -45.07 -12.85 -20.24
C PHE A 19 -43.84 -12.15 -20.81
N LEU A 20 -43.02 -11.50 -19.96
CA LEU A 20 -41.74 -10.94 -20.35
C LEU A 20 -40.80 -12.01 -20.90
N LEU A 21 -40.61 -13.12 -20.19
CA LEU A 21 -39.70 -14.20 -20.61
C LEU A 21 -40.14 -14.86 -21.92
N VAL A 22 -41.43 -15.18 -22.04
CA VAL A 22 -41.98 -15.84 -23.24
C VAL A 22 -41.90 -14.92 -24.46
N SER A 23 -42.33 -13.68 -24.32
CA SER A 23 -42.27 -12.69 -25.41
C SER A 23 -40.84 -12.39 -25.84
N PHE A 24 -39.90 -12.31 -24.89
CA PHE A 24 -38.47 -12.16 -25.16
C PHE A 24 -37.92 -13.33 -25.98
N LEU A 25 -38.20 -14.58 -25.56
CA LEU A 25 -37.75 -15.78 -26.27
C LEU A 25 -38.31 -15.86 -27.69
N LEU A 26 -39.60 -15.62 -27.85
CA LEU A 26 -40.27 -15.66 -29.15
C LEU A 26 -39.75 -14.56 -30.08
N ALA A 27 -39.60 -13.34 -29.59
CA ALA A 27 -39.06 -12.23 -30.37
C ALA A 27 -37.60 -12.46 -30.79
N PHE A 28 -36.77 -12.99 -29.89
CA PHE A 28 -35.38 -13.32 -30.20
C PHE A 28 -35.27 -14.42 -31.27
N LEU A 29 -36.05 -15.50 -31.14
CA LEU A 29 -36.10 -16.56 -32.15
C LEU A 29 -36.62 -16.05 -33.49
N PHE A 30 -37.65 -15.20 -33.46
CA PHE A 30 -38.23 -14.59 -34.66
C PHE A 30 -37.21 -13.71 -35.39
N ILE A 31 -36.50 -12.82 -34.69
CA ILE A 31 -35.53 -11.92 -35.35
C ILE A 31 -34.34 -12.70 -35.90
N ARG A 32 -33.86 -13.74 -35.18
CA ARG A 32 -32.81 -14.64 -35.68
C ARG A 32 -33.24 -15.43 -36.90
N PHE A 33 -34.48 -15.92 -36.91
CA PHE A 33 -35.07 -16.57 -38.07
C PHE A 33 -35.16 -15.58 -39.24
N SER A 34 -35.67 -14.37 -39.01
CA SER A 34 -35.74 -13.30 -40.01
C SER A 34 -34.37 -13.00 -40.65
N VAL A 35 -33.33 -12.78 -39.83
CA VAL A 35 -31.96 -12.53 -40.31
C VAL A 35 -31.43 -13.70 -41.13
N ARG A 36 -31.74 -14.94 -40.73
CA ARG A 36 -31.33 -16.14 -41.48
C ARG A 36 -32.03 -16.25 -42.83
N MET A 37 -33.32 -15.93 -42.89
CA MET A 37 -34.11 -15.93 -44.12
C MET A 37 -33.66 -14.83 -45.10
N ILE A 38 -33.29 -13.66 -44.57
CA ILE A 38 -32.71 -12.55 -45.36
C ILE A 38 -31.35 -12.95 -45.94
N ARG A 39 -30.46 -13.57 -45.15
CA ARG A 39 -29.16 -14.07 -45.64
C ARG A 39 -29.26 -15.22 -46.64
N ALA A 40 -30.34 -16.00 -46.57
CA ALA A 40 -30.62 -17.09 -47.50
C ALA A 40 -31.37 -16.63 -48.76
N GLU A 41 -31.57 -15.32 -48.95
CA GLU A 41 -32.22 -14.69 -50.11
C GLU A 41 -33.56 -15.32 -50.49
N VAL A 42 -34.35 -15.67 -49.48
CA VAL A 42 -35.59 -16.41 -49.71
C VAL A 42 -36.69 -15.48 -50.19
N SER A 43 -37.27 -15.78 -51.36
CA SER A 43 -38.19 -14.92 -52.10
C SER A 43 -39.51 -14.57 -51.42
N TRP A 44 -39.95 -15.34 -50.41
CA TRP A 44 -41.21 -15.08 -49.69
C TRP A 44 -41.07 -14.19 -48.45
N TRP A 45 -39.84 -13.81 -48.06
CA TRP A 45 -39.59 -12.99 -46.87
C TRP A 45 -39.43 -11.51 -47.25
N PRO A 46 -40.05 -10.56 -46.53
CA PRO A 46 -40.15 -9.14 -46.91
C PRO A 46 -38.84 -8.33 -46.93
N GLY A 47 -37.68 -8.96 -46.78
CA GLY A 47 -36.37 -8.31 -46.88
C GLY A 47 -36.12 -7.21 -45.84
N ASN A 48 -35.17 -6.33 -46.11
CA ASN A 48 -34.78 -5.23 -45.22
C ASN A 48 -35.69 -4.00 -45.37
N VAL A 49 -36.01 -3.35 -44.25
CA VAL A 49 -36.80 -2.11 -44.22
C VAL A 49 -35.88 -0.89 -44.44
N THR A 50 -36.04 -0.17 -45.56
CA THR A 50 -35.24 1.01 -45.93
C THR A 50 -36.10 2.19 -46.42
N PRO A 51 -36.69 2.99 -45.50
CA PRO A 51 -37.38 4.21 -45.88
C PRO A 51 -36.35 5.27 -46.30
N GLY A 52 -36.37 5.71 -47.56
CA GLY A 52 -35.55 6.84 -48.03
C GLY A 52 -34.03 6.60 -48.07
N GLY A 53 -33.58 5.35 -48.18
CA GLY A 53 -32.14 5.00 -48.25
C GLY A 53 -31.44 4.90 -46.89
N MET A 54 -32.14 5.12 -45.77
CA MET A 54 -31.61 4.94 -44.42
C MET A 54 -31.97 3.55 -43.88
N HIS A 55 -30.95 2.76 -43.54
CA HIS A 55 -31.13 1.46 -42.88
C HIS A 55 -31.37 1.66 -41.38
N ILE A 56 -32.61 1.43 -40.94
CA ILE A 56 -32.97 1.45 -39.52
C ILE A 56 -32.70 0.07 -38.93
N HIS A 57 -31.76 -0.01 -37.99
CA HIS A 57 -31.50 -1.24 -37.25
C HIS A 57 -32.68 -1.54 -36.31
N HIS A 58 -33.04 -2.81 -36.18
CA HIS A 58 -34.18 -3.24 -35.37
C HIS A 58 -34.02 -2.93 -33.86
N VAL A 59 -32.79 -2.65 -33.42
CA VAL A 59 -32.45 -2.07 -32.11
C VAL A 59 -33.24 -0.79 -31.80
N MET A 60 -33.53 0.05 -32.80
CA MET A 60 -34.29 1.30 -32.62
C MET A 60 -35.74 1.03 -32.23
N PHE A 61 -36.38 0.04 -32.87
CA PHE A 61 -37.72 -0.40 -32.46
C PHE A 61 -37.71 -1.01 -31.06
N GLY A 62 -36.66 -1.78 -30.75
CA GLY A 62 -36.44 -2.31 -29.41
C GLY A 62 -36.35 -1.23 -28.33
N LEU A 63 -35.55 -0.19 -28.57
CA LEU A 63 -35.39 0.96 -27.68
C LEU A 63 -36.72 1.67 -27.41
N VAL A 64 -37.50 1.96 -28.46
CA VAL A 64 -38.81 2.60 -28.32
C VAL A 64 -39.77 1.73 -27.51
N MET A 65 -39.84 0.43 -27.79
CA MET A 65 -40.69 -0.50 -27.04
C MET A 65 -40.31 -0.56 -25.56
N VAL A 66 -39.02 -0.64 -25.23
CA VAL A 66 -38.52 -0.66 -23.84
C VAL A 66 -38.83 0.64 -23.11
N LEU A 67 -38.62 1.80 -23.76
CA LEU A 67 -38.90 3.10 -23.14
C LEU A 67 -40.40 3.31 -22.87
N VAL A 68 -41.25 3.02 -23.86
CA VAL A 68 -42.71 3.18 -23.73
C VAL A 68 -43.27 2.23 -22.68
N SER A 69 -42.91 0.94 -22.75
CA SER A 69 -43.40 -0.05 -21.79
C SER A 69 -42.84 0.18 -20.38
N GLY A 70 -41.55 0.53 -20.25
CA GLY A 70 -40.92 0.84 -18.98
C GLY A 70 -41.53 2.08 -18.31
N PHE A 71 -41.73 3.16 -19.06
CA PHE A 71 -42.41 4.36 -18.55
C PHE A 71 -43.85 4.05 -18.11
N ALA A 72 -44.60 3.31 -18.94
CA ALA A 72 -45.98 2.93 -18.61
C ALA A 72 -46.05 2.02 -17.37
N LEU A 73 -45.11 1.09 -17.18
CA LEU A 73 -45.04 0.26 -15.96
C LEU A 73 -44.79 1.10 -14.71
N VAL A 74 -43.96 2.15 -14.79
CA VAL A 74 -43.74 3.07 -13.67
C VAL A 74 -44.96 3.95 -13.42
N ALA A 75 -45.54 4.53 -14.47
CA ALA A 75 -46.71 5.40 -14.37
C ALA A 75 -47.94 4.65 -13.81
N LEU A 76 -48.09 3.37 -14.14
CA LEU A 76 -49.19 2.52 -13.69
C LEU A 76 -48.88 1.74 -12.40
N SER A 77 -47.68 1.91 -11.81
CA SER A 77 -47.23 1.13 -10.65
C SER A 77 -48.12 1.26 -9.41
N SER A 78 -48.84 2.38 -9.27
CA SER A 78 -49.79 2.62 -8.16
C SER A 78 -51.20 2.10 -8.43
N TYR A 79 -51.49 1.56 -9.61
CA TYR A 79 -52.82 1.07 -10.00
C TYR A 79 -52.82 -0.46 -10.13
N GLU A 80 -53.84 -1.13 -9.59
CA GLU A 80 -54.03 -2.57 -9.72
C GLU A 80 -54.52 -2.93 -11.14
N THR A 81 -53.57 -3.06 -12.08
CA THR A 81 -53.87 -3.32 -13.50
C THR A 81 -53.18 -4.60 -14.00
N PRO A 82 -53.61 -5.80 -13.56
CA PRO A 82 -52.89 -7.05 -13.82
C PRO A 82 -52.74 -7.40 -15.31
N VAL A 83 -53.76 -7.12 -16.12
CA VAL A 83 -53.73 -7.34 -17.57
C VAL A 83 -52.77 -6.37 -18.25
N ALA A 84 -52.83 -5.08 -17.90
CA ALA A 84 -51.94 -4.07 -18.46
C ALA A 84 -50.47 -4.38 -18.11
N ASN A 85 -50.19 -4.80 -16.87
CA ASN A 85 -48.85 -5.20 -16.45
C ASN A 85 -48.30 -6.39 -17.26
N CYS A 86 -49.14 -7.38 -17.59
CA CYS A 86 -48.72 -8.51 -18.43
C CYS A 86 -48.43 -8.08 -19.88
N ILE A 87 -49.28 -7.23 -20.46
CA ILE A 87 -49.09 -6.70 -21.82
C ILE A 87 -47.82 -5.85 -21.88
N LEU A 88 -47.65 -4.92 -20.94
CA LEU A 88 -46.48 -4.04 -20.89
C LEU A 88 -45.19 -4.83 -20.63
N ALA A 89 -45.20 -5.81 -19.74
CA ALA A 89 -44.06 -6.70 -19.53
C ALA A 89 -43.74 -7.54 -20.79
N GLY A 90 -44.76 -7.94 -21.56
CA GLY A 90 -44.60 -8.58 -22.86
C GLY A 90 -43.95 -7.65 -23.89
N VAL A 91 -44.43 -6.41 -24.03
CA VAL A 91 -43.85 -5.40 -24.93
C VAL A 91 -42.41 -5.08 -24.52
N PHE A 92 -42.14 -4.99 -23.22
CA PHE A 92 -40.80 -4.81 -22.68
C PHE A 92 -39.88 -5.99 -23.05
N GLY A 93 -40.38 -7.22 -22.97
CA GLY A 93 -39.68 -8.45 -23.35
C GLY A 93 -39.32 -8.47 -24.84
N VAL A 94 -40.28 -8.16 -25.73
CA VAL A 94 -40.01 -8.02 -27.18
C VAL A 94 -38.95 -6.96 -27.45
N GLY A 95 -39.11 -5.77 -26.86
CA GLY A 95 -38.18 -4.67 -27.07
C GLY A 95 -36.76 -4.98 -26.59
N SER A 96 -36.65 -5.64 -25.43
CA SER A 96 -35.38 -6.08 -24.87
C SER A 96 -34.70 -7.16 -25.74
N ALA A 97 -35.47 -8.07 -26.35
CA ALA A 97 -34.94 -9.09 -27.24
C ALA A 97 -34.34 -8.50 -28.52
N LEU A 98 -35.03 -7.54 -29.15
CA LEU A 98 -34.53 -6.83 -30.32
C LEU A 98 -33.27 -6.01 -30.01
N MET A 99 -33.20 -5.44 -28.81
CA MET A 99 -32.05 -4.65 -28.40
C MET A 99 -30.84 -5.54 -28.07
N LEU A 100 -31.04 -6.69 -27.42
CA LEU A 100 -29.96 -7.63 -27.11
C LEU A 100 -29.47 -8.43 -28.31
N ASP A 101 -30.27 -8.56 -29.37
CA ASP A 101 -29.81 -9.19 -30.62
C ASP A 101 -28.63 -8.42 -31.25
N GLU A 102 -28.66 -7.09 -31.12
CA GLU A 102 -27.62 -6.14 -31.58
C GLU A 102 -26.65 -5.73 -30.46
N PHE A 103 -26.54 -6.52 -29.38
CA PHE A 103 -25.69 -6.19 -28.23
C PHE A 103 -24.24 -5.85 -28.61
N ALA A 104 -23.69 -6.53 -29.61
CA ALA A 104 -22.35 -6.27 -30.13
C ALA A 104 -22.20 -4.83 -30.65
N LEU A 105 -23.16 -4.36 -31.45
CA LEU A 105 -23.18 -3.02 -32.04
C LEU A 105 -23.33 -1.92 -30.97
N ILE A 106 -24.11 -2.19 -29.92
CA ILE A 106 -24.30 -1.27 -28.80
C ILE A 106 -22.99 -1.09 -28.02
N LEU A 107 -22.20 -2.15 -27.85
CA LEU A 107 -20.98 -2.14 -27.03
C LEU A 107 -19.73 -1.70 -27.82
N HIS A 108 -19.64 -2.10 -29.08
CA HIS A 108 -18.51 -1.82 -29.97
C HIS A 108 -19.00 -0.91 -31.11
N LEU A 109 -18.97 0.40 -30.85
CA LEU A 109 -19.37 1.50 -31.75
C LEU A 109 -18.45 1.65 -33.00
N ARG A 110 -18.24 0.59 -33.78
CA ARG A 110 -17.51 0.62 -35.07
C ARG A 110 -18.18 -0.27 -36.12
N ASP A 111 -18.45 0.28 -37.30
CA ASP A 111 -19.05 -0.37 -38.47
C ASP A 111 -18.11 -1.39 -39.18
N VAL A 112 -17.67 -2.45 -38.49
CA VAL A 112 -16.87 -3.53 -39.13
C VAL A 112 -17.34 -4.90 -38.65
N TYR A 113 -18.35 -5.44 -39.31
CA TYR A 113 -19.30 -6.38 -38.70
C TYR A 113 -19.03 -7.89 -38.87
N TRP A 114 -17.88 -8.38 -39.35
CA TRP A 114 -17.87 -9.78 -39.85
C TRP A 114 -16.69 -10.62 -39.39
N ALA A 115 -16.75 -11.17 -38.17
CA ALA A 115 -16.19 -12.49 -37.85
C ALA A 115 -16.54 -13.01 -36.45
N GLU A 116 -16.31 -12.20 -35.40
CA GLU A 116 -16.25 -12.73 -34.02
C GLU A 116 -17.45 -12.36 -33.13
N GLU A 117 -18.17 -11.28 -33.46
CA GLU A 117 -19.05 -10.60 -32.50
C GLU A 117 -20.49 -11.13 -32.43
N GLY A 118 -20.95 -11.91 -33.42
CA GLY A 118 -22.28 -12.55 -33.43
C GLY A 118 -22.52 -13.56 -32.30
N ARG A 119 -21.45 -14.02 -31.64
CA ARG A 119 -21.50 -14.89 -30.44
C ARG A 119 -21.77 -14.11 -29.16
N SER A 120 -21.37 -12.83 -29.11
CA SER A 120 -21.50 -11.99 -27.91
C SER A 120 -22.96 -11.62 -27.62
N SER A 121 -23.78 -11.40 -28.66
CA SER A 121 -25.22 -11.19 -28.51
C SER A 121 -25.94 -12.45 -28.02
N ILE A 122 -25.55 -13.63 -28.48
CA ILE A 122 -26.10 -14.90 -27.98
C ILE A 122 -25.74 -15.11 -26.50
N ASP A 123 -24.51 -14.77 -26.09
CA ASP A 123 -24.10 -14.81 -24.68
C ASP A 123 -24.94 -13.86 -23.81
N ALA A 124 -25.16 -12.62 -24.26
CA ALA A 124 -25.97 -11.64 -23.56
C ALA A 124 -27.43 -12.11 -23.40
N VAL A 125 -27.98 -12.73 -24.44
CA VAL A 125 -29.34 -13.28 -24.44
C VAL A 125 -29.47 -14.46 -23.48
N PHE A 126 -28.50 -15.39 -23.45
CA PHE A 126 -28.52 -16.47 -22.46
C PHE A 126 -28.41 -15.96 -21.01
N VAL A 127 -27.65 -14.88 -20.77
CA VAL A 127 -27.62 -14.21 -19.46
C VAL A 127 -28.99 -13.65 -19.11
N ALA A 128 -29.61 -12.91 -20.02
CA ALA A 128 -30.93 -12.31 -19.80
C ALA A 128 -31.99 -13.38 -19.48
N ILE A 129 -32.03 -14.47 -20.27
CA ILE A 129 -32.93 -15.61 -20.04
C ILE A 129 -32.69 -16.24 -18.67
N ALA A 130 -31.42 -16.49 -18.32
CA ALA A 130 -31.08 -17.12 -17.04
C ALA A 130 -31.50 -16.26 -15.84
N ILE A 131 -31.29 -14.94 -15.91
CA ILE A 131 -31.71 -14.01 -14.86
C ILE A 131 -33.24 -13.96 -14.79
N SER A 132 -33.93 -13.75 -15.90
CA SER A 132 -35.39 -13.69 -15.94
C SER A 132 -36.03 -15.00 -15.44
N ALA A 133 -35.44 -16.16 -15.77
CA ALA A 133 -35.89 -17.46 -15.28
C ALA A 133 -35.68 -17.62 -13.77
N LEU A 134 -34.56 -17.14 -13.21
CA LEU A 134 -34.33 -17.16 -11.76
C LEU A 134 -35.38 -16.33 -11.01
N PHE A 135 -35.69 -15.12 -11.50
CA PHE A 135 -36.76 -14.28 -10.94
C PHE A 135 -38.14 -14.94 -11.07
N LEU A 136 -38.43 -15.59 -12.21
CA LEU A 136 -39.68 -16.33 -12.41
C LEU A 136 -39.82 -17.51 -11.43
N LEU A 137 -38.72 -18.22 -11.15
CA LEU A 137 -38.67 -19.28 -10.14
C LEU A 137 -38.71 -18.75 -8.69
N GLY A 138 -38.67 -17.43 -8.49
CA GLY A 138 -38.69 -16.81 -7.17
C GLY A 138 -37.36 -16.72 -6.47
N VAL A 139 -36.27 -16.97 -7.20
CA VAL A 139 -34.92 -16.79 -6.69
C VAL A 139 -34.57 -15.33 -6.87
N HIS A 140 -34.58 -14.58 -5.78
CA HIS A 140 -34.21 -13.17 -5.77
C HIS A 140 -32.72 -13.00 -5.48
N PRO A 141 -32.08 -11.94 -6.02
CA PRO A 141 -30.76 -11.55 -5.56
C PRO A 141 -30.84 -11.12 -4.10
N ILE A 142 -29.75 -11.31 -3.38
CA ILE A 142 -29.72 -11.16 -1.93
C ILE A 142 -29.90 -9.69 -1.54
N GLY A 143 -30.70 -9.43 -0.50
CA GLY A 143 -31.16 -8.10 -0.12
C GLY A 143 -32.52 -7.66 -0.72
N PHE A 144 -33.17 -8.48 -1.56
CA PHE A 144 -34.48 -8.15 -2.16
C PHE A 144 -35.68 -8.93 -1.59
N ALA A 145 -35.47 -10.08 -0.93
CA ALA A 145 -36.55 -10.88 -0.33
C ALA A 145 -36.11 -11.46 1.02
N GLY A 146 -36.76 -11.08 2.11
CA GLY A 146 -36.60 -11.68 3.45
C GLY A 146 -35.50 -11.10 4.36
N ASP A 147 -34.37 -10.62 3.82
CA ASP A 147 -33.25 -10.14 4.67
C ASP A 147 -33.59 -8.86 5.45
N PHE A 148 -34.42 -7.99 4.86
CA PHE A 148 -34.94 -6.79 5.53
C PHE A 148 -36.18 -7.06 6.38
N GLU A 149 -36.81 -8.22 6.25
CA GLU A 149 -37.99 -8.61 7.04
C GLU A 149 -37.61 -8.83 8.51
N ALA A 150 -36.44 -9.46 8.75
CA ALA A 150 -35.85 -9.60 10.08
C ALA A 150 -35.54 -8.23 10.73
N TYR A 151 -35.13 -7.25 9.93
CA TYR A 151 -34.95 -5.87 10.40
C TYR A 151 -36.29 -5.14 10.62
N GLN A 152 -37.26 -5.30 9.73
CA GLN A 152 -38.59 -4.69 9.86
C GLN A 152 -39.35 -5.19 11.10
N GLN A 153 -39.18 -6.46 11.49
CA GLN A 153 -39.81 -7.03 12.69
C GLN A 153 -39.17 -6.57 14.00
N ASN A 154 -37.83 -6.49 14.09
CA ASN A 154 -37.15 -6.22 15.36
C ASN A 154 -36.68 -4.77 15.53
N ARG A 155 -36.59 -3.97 14.45
CA ARG A 155 -36.04 -2.58 14.40
C ARG A 155 -34.77 -2.36 15.22
N SER A 156 -33.99 -3.43 15.47
CA SER A 156 -32.82 -3.41 16.33
C SER A 156 -31.57 -3.07 15.52
N LEU A 157 -30.76 -2.15 16.05
CA LEU A 157 -29.50 -1.71 15.45
C LEU A 157 -28.53 -2.88 15.22
N LEU A 158 -28.52 -3.87 16.11
CA LEU A 158 -27.70 -5.08 15.96
C LEU A 158 -28.12 -5.89 14.73
N THR A 159 -29.43 -5.99 14.49
CA THR A 159 -30.01 -6.70 13.34
C THR A 159 -29.68 -5.98 12.03
N LEU A 160 -29.77 -4.64 12.02
CA LEU A 160 -29.38 -3.82 10.87
C LEU A 160 -27.90 -3.97 10.53
N VAL A 161 -27.02 -3.85 11.54
CA VAL A 161 -25.58 -4.00 11.35
C VAL A 161 -25.24 -5.41 10.86
N ALA A 162 -25.89 -6.45 11.41
CA ALA A 162 -25.69 -7.82 10.97
C ALA A 162 -26.08 -8.02 9.49
N VAL A 163 -27.25 -7.51 9.07
CA VAL A 163 -27.71 -7.58 7.66
C VAL A 163 -26.75 -6.82 6.73
N LEU A 164 -26.31 -5.62 7.11
CA LEU A 164 -25.36 -4.84 6.32
C LEU A 164 -24.00 -5.52 6.18
N VAL A 165 -23.49 -6.14 7.25
CA VAL A 165 -22.22 -6.91 7.24
C VAL A 165 -22.33 -8.12 6.32
N VAL A 166 -23.47 -8.82 6.33
CA VAL A 166 -23.72 -9.99 5.47
C VAL A 166 -23.78 -9.57 4.00
N ILE A 167 -24.53 -8.52 3.66
CA ILE A 167 -24.60 -7.97 2.29
C ILE A 167 -23.22 -7.52 1.82
N PHE A 168 -22.50 -6.76 2.65
CA PHE A 168 -21.16 -6.28 2.32
C PHE A 168 -20.18 -7.43 2.07
N GLY A 169 -20.16 -8.45 2.94
CA GLY A 169 -19.31 -9.63 2.78
C GLY A 169 -19.55 -10.36 1.46
N GLN A 170 -20.80 -10.46 1.02
CA GLN A 170 -21.16 -11.12 -0.23
C GLN A 170 -20.77 -10.30 -1.46
N LEU A 171 -20.99 -8.97 -1.43
CA LEU A 171 -20.52 -8.08 -2.49
C LEU A 171 -18.99 -8.13 -2.65
N VAL A 172 -18.27 -8.21 -1.53
CA VAL A 172 -16.81 -8.41 -1.54
C VAL A 172 -16.44 -9.76 -2.17
N LEU A 173 -17.14 -10.85 -1.83
CA LEU A 173 -16.89 -12.16 -2.45
C LEU A 173 -17.18 -12.13 -3.96
N ALA A 174 -18.29 -11.53 -4.39
CA ALA A 174 -18.62 -11.33 -5.80
C ALA A 174 -17.53 -10.54 -6.53
N ALA A 175 -17.09 -9.40 -5.98
CA ALA A 175 -16.01 -8.60 -6.53
C ALA A 175 -14.69 -9.40 -6.65
N ILE A 176 -14.34 -10.20 -5.64
CA ILE A 176 -13.17 -11.09 -5.68
C ILE A 176 -13.32 -12.12 -6.81
N THR A 177 -14.49 -12.76 -6.95
CA THR A 177 -14.70 -13.76 -8.02
C THR A 177 -14.59 -13.16 -9.42
N VAL A 178 -15.07 -11.93 -9.61
CA VAL A 178 -14.97 -11.15 -10.85
C VAL A 178 -13.54 -10.74 -11.14
N LEU A 179 -12.81 -10.19 -10.16
CA LEU A 179 -11.38 -9.84 -10.29
C LEU A 179 -10.49 -11.07 -10.61
N LYS A 180 -10.92 -12.25 -10.15
CA LYS A 180 -10.32 -13.55 -10.51
C LYS A 180 -10.67 -14.03 -11.91
N GLY A 181 -11.41 -13.26 -12.69
CA GLY A 181 -11.77 -13.52 -14.09
C GLY A 181 -12.97 -14.46 -14.25
N LYS A 182 -13.77 -14.70 -13.22
CA LYS A 182 -14.88 -15.67 -13.24
C LYS A 182 -16.24 -14.96 -13.22
N LEU A 183 -16.53 -14.22 -14.29
CA LEU A 183 -17.74 -13.40 -14.42
C LEU A 183 -19.02 -14.22 -14.21
N TRP A 184 -19.17 -15.37 -14.87
CA TRP A 184 -20.34 -16.24 -14.75
C TRP A 184 -20.58 -16.76 -13.33
N THR A 185 -19.53 -17.14 -12.60
CA THR A 185 -19.69 -17.57 -11.21
C THR A 185 -19.97 -16.40 -10.27
N GLY A 186 -19.49 -15.20 -10.60
CA GLY A 186 -19.82 -14.00 -9.83
C GLY A 186 -21.30 -13.61 -10.00
N LEU A 187 -21.80 -13.66 -11.24
CA LEU A 187 -23.18 -13.30 -11.56
C LEU A 187 -24.19 -14.30 -11.00
N VAL A 188 -24.00 -15.60 -11.25
CA VAL A 188 -24.88 -16.65 -10.70
C VAL A 188 -24.73 -16.74 -9.18
N GLY A 189 -23.52 -16.49 -8.66
CA GLY A 189 -23.27 -16.50 -7.23
C GLY A 189 -24.01 -15.40 -6.45
N LEU A 190 -24.44 -14.33 -7.10
CA LEU A 190 -25.29 -13.30 -6.49
C LEU A 190 -26.69 -13.84 -6.08
N PHE A 191 -27.15 -14.89 -6.77
CA PHE A 191 -28.38 -15.61 -6.46
C PHE A 191 -28.11 -16.86 -5.59
N PHE A 192 -26.84 -17.32 -5.51
CA PHE A 192 -26.46 -18.54 -4.80
C PHE A 192 -25.08 -18.38 -4.12
N VAL A 193 -25.07 -17.89 -2.88
CA VAL A 193 -23.86 -17.54 -2.09
C VAL A 193 -22.78 -18.63 -2.05
N PRO A 194 -23.09 -19.93 -1.91
CA PRO A 194 -22.05 -20.97 -1.88
C PRO A 194 -21.13 -20.93 -3.12
N LEU A 195 -21.67 -20.52 -4.27
CA LEU A 195 -20.90 -20.37 -5.50
C LEU A 195 -19.86 -19.24 -5.43
N LEU A 196 -20.17 -18.14 -4.73
CA LEU A 196 -19.25 -17.02 -4.51
C LEU A 196 -18.08 -17.44 -3.63
N VAL A 197 -18.34 -18.20 -2.56
CA VAL A 197 -17.30 -18.71 -1.67
C VAL A 197 -16.36 -19.64 -2.44
N VAL A 198 -16.91 -20.60 -3.21
CA VAL A 198 -16.12 -21.50 -4.05
C VAL A 198 -15.33 -20.72 -5.12
N GLY A 199 -15.96 -19.73 -5.75
CA GLY A 199 -15.33 -18.87 -6.75
C GLY A 199 -14.19 -18.03 -6.18
N ALA A 200 -14.34 -17.55 -4.94
CA ALA A 200 -13.37 -16.73 -4.21
C ALA A 200 -12.21 -17.56 -3.65
N ILE A 201 -12.43 -18.81 -3.22
CA ILE A 201 -11.35 -19.69 -2.75
C ILE A 201 -10.51 -20.22 -3.93
N ARG A 202 -11.17 -20.62 -5.02
CA ARG A 202 -10.51 -21.24 -6.18
C ARG A 202 -9.51 -20.29 -6.86
N LEU A 203 -8.43 -20.85 -7.44
CA LEU A 203 -7.39 -20.11 -8.18
C LEU A 203 -7.98 -19.16 -9.24
N ALA A 204 -7.30 -18.03 -9.44
CA ALA A 204 -7.67 -17.02 -10.43
C ALA A 204 -7.32 -17.47 -11.85
N ARG A 205 -7.97 -16.90 -12.86
CA ARG A 205 -7.62 -17.16 -14.28
C ARG A 205 -6.27 -16.53 -14.62
N PRO A 206 -5.42 -17.16 -15.47
CA PRO A 206 -4.07 -16.69 -15.77
C PRO A 206 -4.01 -15.25 -16.32
N SER A 207 -5.00 -14.86 -17.12
CA SER A 207 -5.11 -13.52 -17.72
C SER A 207 -5.93 -12.52 -16.88
N SER A 208 -6.33 -12.86 -15.65
CA SER A 208 -7.16 -11.98 -14.83
C SER A 208 -6.35 -10.85 -14.16
N PRO A 209 -6.97 -9.70 -13.83
CA PRO A 209 -6.33 -8.65 -13.05
C PRO A 209 -5.70 -9.16 -11.74
N TRP A 210 -6.37 -10.09 -11.06
CA TRP A 210 -5.87 -10.75 -9.85
C TRP A 210 -4.58 -11.54 -10.08
N ALA A 211 -4.47 -12.29 -11.18
CA ALA A 211 -3.26 -13.06 -11.50
C ALA A 211 -2.08 -12.13 -11.81
N ARG A 212 -2.28 -11.07 -12.61
CA ARG A 212 -1.25 -10.06 -12.89
C ARG A 212 -0.77 -9.31 -11.65
N TRP A 213 -1.65 -9.12 -10.67
CA TRP A 213 -1.29 -8.43 -9.44
C TRP A 213 -0.61 -9.36 -8.42
N ARG A 214 -1.06 -10.63 -8.31
CA ARG A 214 -0.70 -11.51 -7.19
C ARG A 214 0.23 -12.67 -7.54
N TYR A 215 0.26 -13.10 -8.82
CA TYR A 215 0.99 -14.29 -9.27
C TYR A 215 2.30 -13.97 -10.02
N THR A 216 2.56 -12.70 -10.34
CA THR A 216 3.77 -12.25 -11.06
C THR A 216 5.08 -12.66 -10.37
N ASP A 217 5.13 -12.61 -9.03
CA ASP A 217 6.31 -13.02 -8.26
C ASP A 217 6.24 -14.50 -7.81
N LYS A 218 5.31 -15.31 -8.36
CA LYS A 218 5.03 -16.70 -7.93
C LYS A 218 4.84 -17.65 -9.12
N PRO A 219 5.92 -18.06 -9.79
CA PRO A 219 5.86 -18.84 -11.04
C PRO A 219 5.08 -20.15 -10.88
N GLU A 220 5.25 -20.88 -9.77
CA GLU A 220 4.53 -22.14 -9.53
C GLU A 220 2.99 -22.00 -9.51
N LYS A 221 2.47 -20.91 -8.94
CA LYS A 221 1.02 -20.67 -8.87
C LYS A 221 0.47 -20.28 -10.23
N GLN A 222 1.27 -19.59 -11.04
CA GLN A 222 0.93 -19.21 -12.40
C GLN A 222 0.83 -20.46 -13.29
N THR A 223 1.82 -21.35 -13.23
CA THR A 223 1.81 -22.62 -13.97
C THR A 223 0.62 -23.50 -13.58
N ARG A 224 0.32 -23.66 -12.29
CA ARG A 224 -0.86 -24.43 -11.83
C ARG A 224 -2.19 -23.83 -12.30
N ALA A 225 -2.31 -22.51 -12.35
CA ALA A 225 -3.50 -21.85 -12.88
C ALA A 225 -3.67 -22.11 -14.38
N TRP A 226 -2.56 -22.12 -15.12
CA TRP A 226 -2.52 -22.33 -16.57
C TRP A 226 -2.88 -23.76 -16.97
N VAL A 227 -2.28 -24.76 -16.33
CA VAL A 227 -2.59 -26.20 -16.54
C VAL A 227 -4.07 -26.48 -16.31
N ARG A 228 -4.67 -25.84 -15.29
CA ARG A 228 -6.09 -26.03 -14.96
C ARG A 228 -7.02 -25.39 -16.00
N GLU A 229 -6.67 -24.22 -16.52
CA GLU A 229 -7.43 -23.54 -17.56
C GLU A 229 -7.52 -24.42 -18.81
N LYS A 230 -6.38 -24.98 -19.23
CA LYS A 230 -6.28 -25.91 -20.38
C LYS A 230 -7.10 -27.19 -20.16
N ARG A 231 -7.02 -27.82 -18.99
CA ARG A 231 -7.68 -29.11 -18.72
C ARG A 231 -9.20 -29.03 -18.61
N PHE A 232 -9.74 -28.00 -17.95
CA PHE A 232 -11.16 -27.96 -17.60
C PHE A 232 -11.98 -26.98 -18.42
N ARG A 233 -11.40 -25.86 -18.87
CA ARG A 233 -12.19 -24.80 -19.51
C ARG A 233 -12.19 -24.91 -21.02
N GLU A 234 -11.04 -25.17 -21.65
CA GLU A 234 -10.98 -25.35 -23.11
C GLU A 234 -12.02 -26.35 -23.64
N PRO A 235 -12.23 -27.56 -23.07
CA PRO A 235 -13.26 -28.47 -23.57
C PRO A 235 -14.67 -27.92 -23.42
N VAL A 236 -14.97 -27.22 -22.32
CA VAL A 236 -16.29 -26.60 -22.09
C VAL A 236 -16.53 -25.44 -23.03
N VAL A 237 -15.50 -24.62 -23.31
CA VAL A 237 -15.59 -23.52 -24.28
C VAL A 237 -15.78 -24.06 -25.69
N ARG A 238 -15.08 -25.13 -26.07
CA ARG A 238 -15.29 -25.80 -27.37
C ARG A 238 -16.72 -26.36 -27.47
N ALA A 239 -17.21 -27.05 -26.45
CA ALA A 239 -18.59 -27.56 -26.43
C ALA A 239 -19.64 -26.43 -26.52
N LYS A 240 -19.43 -25.33 -25.79
CA LYS A 240 -20.27 -24.14 -25.86
C LYS A 240 -20.30 -23.56 -27.28
N ILE A 241 -19.14 -23.43 -27.92
CA ILE A 241 -19.02 -22.92 -29.30
C ILE A 241 -19.83 -23.80 -30.26
N VAL A 242 -19.71 -25.13 -30.15
CA VAL A 242 -20.48 -26.07 -30.98
C VAL A 242 -21.99 -25.88 -30.78
N ALA A 243 -22.45 -25.71 -29.54
CA ALA A 243 -23.87 -25.45 -29.26
C ALA A 243 -24.34 -24.10 -29.82
N GLN A 244 -23.52 -23.05 -29.72
CA GLN A 244 -23.83 -21.73 -30.28
C GLN A 244 -23.90 -21.76 -31.81
N GLU A 245 -22.96 -22.45 -32.47
CA GLU A 245 -22.93 -22.61 -33.92
C GLU A 245 -24.09 -23.47 -34.43
N ALA A 246 -24.56 -24.45 -33.65
CA ALA A 246 -25.78 -25.21 -33.97
C ALA A 246 -27.04 -24.32 -33.96
N LEU A 247 -27.12 -23.38 -33.01
CA LEU A 247 -28.28 -22.49 -32.87
C LEU A 247 -28.28 -21.33 -33.89
N SER A 248 -27.09 -20.86 -34.30
CA SER A 248 -26.95 -19.61 -35.07
C SER A 248 -26.31 -19.73 -36.45
N GLY A 249 -25.80 -20.91 -36.82
CA GLY A 249 -25.04 -21.15 -38.05
C GLY A 249 -23.53 -21.00 -37.86
N ARG A 250 -22.73 -21.57 -38.78
CA ARG A 250 -21.26 -21.47 -38.72
C ARG A 250 -20.82 -20.03 -38.95
N PHE A 251 -20.13 -19.45 -37.99
CA PHE A 251 -19.40 -18.19 -38.18
C PHE A 251 -18.09 -18.51 -38.90
N GLY A 252 -17.94 -18.04 -40.14
CA GLY A 252 -16.92 -18.50 -41.10
C GLY A 252 -15.45 -18.14 -40.82
N VAL A 253 -15.03 -17.97 -39.57
CA VAL A 253 -13.62 -17.71 -39.23
C VAL A 253 -13.17 -18.73 -38.17
N PRO A 254 -12.13 -19.54 -38.43
CA PRO A 254 -11.50 -20.34 -37.40
C PRO A 254 -10.95 -19.39 -36.33
N ILE A 255 -11.47 -19.48 -35.11
CA ILE A 255 -10.85 -18.78 -33.98
C ILE A 255 -9.48 -19.43 -33.77
N GLU A 256 -8.42 -18.71 -34.09
CA GLU A 256 -7.13 -18.92 -33.45
C GLU A 256 -7.38 -18.72 -31.96
N VAL A 257 -7.57 -19.81 -31.21
CA VAL A 257 -7.45 -19.74 -29.75
C VAL A 257 -6.05 -19.18 -29.55
N PRO A 258 -5.88 -17.95 -29.00
CA PRO A 258 -4.55 -17.35 -28.94
C PRO A 258 -3.68 -18.35 -28.22
N GLU A 259 -2.69 -18.91 -28.92
CA GLU A 259 -1.76 -19.82 -28.27
C GLU A 259 -1.23 -19.03 -27.07
N PRO A 260 -1.46 -19.54 -25.86
CA PRO A 260 -1.11 -18.77 -24.70
C PRO A 260 0.41 -18.61 -24.72
N ALA A 261 0.86 -17.39 -25.04
CA ALA A 261 2.25 -17.07 -25.32
C ALA A 261 3.16 -17.78 -24.30
N GLU A 262 3.97 -18.72 -24.78
CA GLU A 262 5.06 -19.22 -23.98
C GLU A 262 5.88 -18.01 -23.54
N PRO A 263 6.32 -17.94 -22.28
CA PRO A 263 7.14 -16.83 -21.81
C PRO A 263 8.44 -16.84 -22.61
N GLN A 264 8.49 -16.05 -23.69
CA GLN A 264 9.71 -15.73 -24.40
C GLN A 264 10.59 -15.01 -23.40
N VAL A 265 11.70 -15.65 -23.03
CA VAL A 265 12.76 -15.05 -22.23
C VAL A 265 13.50 -14.07 -23.14
N ALA A 266 12.86 -12.92 -23.43
CA ALA A 266 13.56 -11.77 -23.98
C ALA A 266 14.47 -11.24 -22.88
N MET A 267 15.77 -11.19 -23.16
CA MET A 267 16.74 -10.56 -22.25
C MET A 267 16.29 -9.12 -21.99
N PRO A 268 16.11 -8.72 -20.71
CA PRO A 268 15.56 -7.41 -20.43
C PRO A 268 16.62 -6.34 -20.72
N ALA A 269 16.44 -5.59 -21.81
CA ALA A 269 16.89 -4.20 -21.82
C ALA A 269 16.40 -3.56 -20.52
N ARG A 270 17.20 -2.73 -19.84
CA ARG A 270 16.84 -2.10 -18.56
C ARG A 270 15.52 -1.33 -18.71
N THR A 271 14.40 -2.00 -18.45
CA THR A 271 13.07 -1.41 -18.60
C THR A 271 12.90 -0.44 -17.45
N LEU A 272 12.93 0.85 -17.74
CA LEU A 272 12.57 1.85 -16.74
C LEU A 272 11.18 1.50 -16.20
N PRO A 273 10.99 1.49 -14.87
CA PRO A 273 9.71 1.10 -14.28
C PRO A 273 8.58 1.94 -14.87
N ASN A 274 7.37 1.40 -15.00
CA ASN A 274 6.24 2.10 -15.64
C ASN A 274 6.05 3.53 -15.06
N ARG A 275 5.72 4.52 -15.91
CA ARG A 275 5.49 5.92 -15.51
C ARG A 275 4.53 6.04 -14.34
N LEU A 276 3.43 5.30 -14.37
CA LEU A 276 2.43 5.30 -13.29
C LEU A 276 3.00 4.75 -11.98
N VAL A 277 3.70 3.62 -12.04
CA VAL A 277 4.31 3.00 -10.84
C VAL A 277 5.39 3.90 -10.25
N ALA A 278 6.24 4.49 -11.10
CA ALA A 278 7.27 5.45 -10.67
C ALA A 278 6.63 6.71 -10.06
N GLY A 279 5.55 7.22 -10.64
CA GLY A 279 4.79 8.36 -10.10
C GLY A 279 4.14 8.04 -8.75
N ILE A 280 3.54 6.87 -8.58
CA ILE A 280 2.98 6.41 -7.30
C ILE A 280 4.08 6.24 -6.25
N ARG A 281 5.23 5.66 -6.61
CA ARG A 281 6.38 5.54 -5.71
C ARG A 281 6.89 6.92 -5.29
N TRP A 282 7.06 7.85 -6.25
CA TRP A 282 7.53 9.21 -5.97
C TRP A 282 6.57 10.00 -5.08
N THR A 283 5.27 9.96 -5.37
CA THR A 283 4.26 10.64 -4.54
C THR A 283 4.23 10.07 -3.12
N ARG A 284 4.38 8.74 -2.96
CA ARG A 284 4.53 8.10 -1.64
C ARG A 284 5.80 8.54 -0.92
N THR A 285 6.95 8.58 -1.60
CA THR A 285 8.23 9.06 -1.03
C THR A 285 8.11 10.52 -0.60
N ARG A 286 7.58 11.39 -1.47
CA ARG A 286 7.37 12.81 -1.17
C ARG A 286 6.43 13.01 0.03
N ARG A 287 5.36 12.22 0.14
CA ARG A 287 4.46 12.26 1.31
C ARG A 287 5.11 11.75 2.59
N ARG A 288 5.96 10.72 2.51
CA ARG A 288 6.67 10.17 3.69
C ARG A 288 7.75 11.09 4.23
N LEU A 289 8.45 11.79 3.34
CA LEU A 289 9.55 12.70 3.72
C LEU A 289 9.05 14.09 4.14
N ARG A 290 7.87 14.51 3.67
CA ARG A 290 7.23 15.73 4.17
C ARG A 290 6.82 15.53 5.62
N ARG A 291 7.27 16.44 6.49
CA ARG A 291 6.84 16.48 7.88
C ARG A 291 5.34 16.78 7.94
N THR A 292 4.58 15.90 8.54
CA THR A 292 3.22 16.22 8.98
C THR A 292 3.35 17.08 10.25
N PRO A 293 2.83 18.31 10.28
CA PRO A 293 2.88 19.12 11.49
C PRO A 293 2.12 18.43 12.62
N VAL A 294 2.69 18.50 13.82
CA VAL A 294 2.26 17.71 14.98
C VAL A 294 0.81 17.99 15.37
N TRP A 295 0.38 19.24 15.23
CA TRP A 295 -0.96 19.72 15.63
C TRP A 295 -2.08 19.45 14.63
N ARG A 296 -1.77 19.00 13.40
CA ARG A 296 -2.83 18.76 12.39
C ARG A 296 -3.84 17.71 12.84
N LEU A 297 -3.38 16.58 13.37
CA LEU A 297 -4.26 15.49 13.80
C LEU A 297 -5.08 15.90 15.05
N PRO A 298 -4.47 16.44 16.13
CA PRO A 298 -5.25 16.96 17.26
C PRO A 298 -6.29 18.00 16.85
N ALA A 299 -5.94 18.96 15.99
CA ALA A 299 -6.89 19.97 15.52
C ALA A 299 -8.08 19.33 14.78
N ILE A 300 -7.83 18.38 13.88
CA ILE A 300 -8.89 17.66 13.16
C ILE A 300 -9.81 16.90 14.15
N LEU A 301 -9.24 16.20 15.13
CA LEU A 301 -10.02 15.42 16.09
C LEU A 301 -10.89 16.32 16.98
N VAL A 302 -10.37 17.46 17.43
CA VAL A 302 -11.14 18.43 18.23
C VAL A 302 -12.24 19.08 17.41
N THR A 303 -11.96 19.48 16.16
CA THR A 303 -13.01 20.01 15.28
C THR A 303 -14.10 18.97 15.02
N LEU A 304 -13.70 17.71 14.79
CA LEU A 304 -14.63 16.61 14.61
C LEU A 304 -15.45 16.34 15.88
N SER A 305 -14.86 16.44 17.07
CA SER A 305 -15.59 16.23 18.33
C SER A 305 -16.59 17.34 18.63
N ILE A 306 -16.29 18.58 18.26
CA ILE A 306 -17.26 19.69 18.37
C ILE A 306 -18.46 19.42 17.48
N VAL A 307 -18.24 19.04 16.20
CA VAL A 307 -19.32 18.72 15.27
C VAL A 307 -20.12 17.52 15.77
N LEU A 308 -19.46 16.46 16.23
CA LEU A 308 -20.11 15.27 16.79
C LEU A 308 -20.94 15.62 18.02
N ALA A 309 -20.45 16.48 18.93
CA ALA A 309 -21.19 16.86 20.12
C ALA A 309 -22.55 17.48 19.76
N PHE A 310 -22.58 18.46 18.84
CA PHE A 310 -23.85 19.05 18.38
C PHE A 310 -24.77 18.05 17.67
N VAL A 311 -24.21 17.13 16.89
CA VAL A 311 -25.00 16.07 16.25
C VAL A 311 -25.61 15.14 17.29
N PHE A 312 -24.85 14.73 18.30
CA PHE A 312 -25.34 13.83 19.34
C PHE A 312 -26.36 14.48 20.27
N VAL A 313 -26.21 15.77 20.58
CA VAL A 313 -27.25 16.56 21.25
C VAL A 313 -28.56 16.53 20.45
N ALA A 314 -28.50 16.87 19.16
CA ALA A 314 -29.69 16.84 18.31
C ALA A 314 -30.34 15.45 18.21
N LEU A 315 -29.53 14.38 18.21
CA LEU A 315 -30.04 13.02 18.26
C LEU A 315 -30.70 12.70 19.61
N ASP A 316 -30.10 13.10 20.73
CA ASP A 316 -30.69 12.91 22.05
C ASP A 316 -32.05 13.63 22.17
N ASP A 317 -32.20 14.83 21.61
CA ASP A 317 -33.49 15.56 21.56
C ASP A 317 -34.56 14.81 20.74
N GLU A 318 -34.18 14.28 19.59
CA GLU A 318 -35.09 13.57 18.68
C GLU A 318 -35.49 12.18 19.24
N PHE A 319 -34.57 11.48 19.89
CA PHE A 319 -34.85 10.18 20.51
C PHE A 319 -35.50 10.29 21.90
N GLY A 320 -35.24 11.37 22.64
CA GLY A 320 -35.83 11.62 23.96
C GLY A 320 -37.33 11.99 23.92
N SER A 321 -37.82 12.46 22.77
CA SER A 321 -39.22 12.90 22.59
C SER A 321 -40.18 11.79 22.12
N THR A 322 -39.70 10.58 21.83
CA THR A 322 -40.55 9.49 21.33
C THR A 322 -41.04 8.59 22.47
N ASP A 323 -42.31 8.78 22.83
CA ASP A 323 -43.07 8.18 23.95
C ASP A 323 -43.21 6.63 23.95
N GLY A 324 -42.33 5.85 23.28
CA GLY A 324 -42.56 4.41 23.16
C GLY A 324 -41.50 3.50 22.54
N ALA A 325 -40.22 3.89 22.39
CA ALA A 325 -39.23 2.94 21.89
C ALA A 325 -37.87 3.06 22.58
N VAL A 326 -37.53 1.98 23.28
CA VAL A 326 -36.31 1.76 24.07
C VAL A 326 -36.35 2.40 25.46
N THR A 327 -37.25 1.85 26.29
CA THR A 327 -37.00 1.70 27.73
C THR A 327 -35.81 0.76 27.95
N THR A 328 -34.59 1.18 27.59
CA THR A 328 -33.46 0.88 28.47
C THR A 328 -33.63 1.82 29.64
N SER A 329 -34.22 1.30 30.71
CA SER A 329 -34.23 1.86 32.05
C SER A 329 -32.79 2.17 32.47
N SER A 330 -32.26 3.30 32.01
CA SER A 330 -31.06 3.90 32.57
C SER A 330 -31.56 5.01 33.48
N GLU A 331 -31.82 4.64 34.74
CA GLU A 331 -32.08 5.51 35.88
C GLU A 331 -30.84 6.37 36.21
N LEU A 332 -30.18 6.96 35.20
CA LEU A 332 -29.10 7.90 35.42
C LEU A 332 -29.74 9.25 35.72
N ASP A 333 -29.78 9.58 37.00
CA ASP A 333 -30.09 10.92 37.48
C ASP A 333 -29.32 11.98 36.67
N ILE A 334 -29.98 13.09 36.34
CA ILE A 334 -29.40 14.20 35.57
C ILE A 334 -28.16 14.73 36.29
N GLY A 335 -28.25 14.83 37.63
CA GLY A 335 -27.14 15.23 38.48
C GLY A 335 -25.97 14.25 38.41
N ALA A 336 -26.25 12.95 38.44
CA ALA A 336 -25.24 11.92 38.25
C ALA A 336 -24.57 11.97 36.86
N THR A 337 -25.35 12.23 35.80
CA THR A 337 -24.86 12.35 34.42
C THR A 337 -23.96 13.59 34.25
N ALA A 338 -24.40 14.75 34.74
CA ALA A 338 -23.60 15.98 34.73
C ALA A 338 -22.31 15.82 35.53
N THR A 339 -22.38 15.16 36.69
CA THR A 339 -21.20 14.86 37.52
C THR A 339 -20.24 13.93 36.79
N LEU A 340 -20.75 12.87 36.14
CA LEU A 340 -19.95 11.92 35.38
C LEU A 340 -19.24 12.61 34.21
N LEU A 341 -19.96 13.42 33.41
CA LEU A 341 -19.36 14.18 32.32
C LEU A 341 -18.30 15.18 32.82
N SER A 342 -18.55 15.82 33.96
CA SER A 342 -17.58 16.72 34.60
C SER A 342 -16.33 15.98 35.09
N VAL A 343 -16.48 14.80 35.68
CA VAL A 343 -15.37 13.93 36.10
C VAL A 343 -14.55 13.48 34.88
N ILE A 344 -15.21 13.08 33.79
CA ILE A 344 -14.54 12.74 32.53
C ILE A 344 -13.77 13.96 32.01
N ALA A 345 -14.41 15.13 31.88
CA ALA A 345 -13.76 16.35 31.41
C ALA A 345 -12.54 16.71 32.26
N GLY A 346 -12.69 16.75 33.60
CA GLY A 346 -11.60 17.04 34.54
C GLY A 346 -10.44 16.04 34.46
N GLY A 347 -10.75 14.75 34.30
CA GLY A 347 -9.75 13.70 34.08
C GLY A 347 -9.00 13.91 32.76
N MET A 348 -9.71 14.22 31.68
CA MET A 348 -9.13 14.37 30.34
C MET A 348 -8.25 15.61 30.20
N ILE A 349 -8.60 16.75 30.82
CA ILE A 349 -7.74 17.93 30.80
C ILE A 349 -6.44 17.69 31.59
N THR A 350 -6.55 17.03 32.74
CA THR A 350 -5.39 16.66 33.57
C THR A 350 -4.46 15.68 32.82
N LEU A 351 -5.05 14.66 32.19
CA LEU A 351 -4.32 13.69 31.38
C LEU A 351 -3.59 14.38 30.21
N THR A 352 -4.25 15.31 29.54
CA THR A 352 -3.65 16.09 28.44
C THR A 352 -2.44 16.89 28.92
N GLY A 353 -2.52 17.53 30.10
CA GLY A 353 -1.39 18.21 30.73
C GLY A 353 -0.23 17.27 31.05
N LEU A 354 -0.51 16.11 31.65
CA LEU A 354 0.51 15.07 31.93
C LEU A 354 1.20 14.59 30.65
N VAL A 355 0.46 14.37 29.57
CA VAL A 355 1.03 13.99 28.27
C VAL A 355 1.92 15.09 27.71
N PHE A 356 1.50 16.35 27.78
CA PHE A 356 2.31 17.47 27.30
C PHE A 356 3.64 17.57 28.07
N THR A 357 3.60 17.41 29.39
CA THR A 357 4.79 17.37 30.24
C THR A 357 5.68 16.18 29.90
N ALA A 358 5.11 14.97 29.75
CA ALA A 358 5.86 13.77 29.40
C ALA A 358 6.53 13.88 28.02
N ILE A 359 5.84 14.45 27.02
CA ILE A 359 6.39 14.71 25.69
C ILE A 359 7.56 15.68 25.77
N THR A 360 7.35 16.80 26.46
CA THR A 360 8.34 17.86 26.57
C THR A 360 9.59 17.33 27.28
N LEU A 361 9.42 16.55 28.34
CA LEU A 361 10.51 15.88 29.04
C LEU A 361 11.23 14.85 28.16
N ALA A 362 10.49 14.02 27.42
CA ALA A 362 11.08 13.06 26.49
C ALA A 362 11.85 13.75 25.35
N MET A 363 11.36 14.88 24.86
CA MET A 363 12.08 15.71 23.88
C MET A 363 13.33 16.34 24.47
N GLN A 364 13.25 16.85 25.70
CA GLN A 364 14.39 17.44 26.40
C GLN A 364 15.48 16.38 26.65
N PHE A 365 15.10 15.18 27.09
CA PHE A 365 16.00 14.05 27.24
C PHE A 365 16.61 13.62 25.90
N GLY A 366 15.80 13.53 24.84
CA GLY A 366 16.29 13.19 23.50
C GLY A 366 17.31 14.21 22.97
N ALA A 367 17.08 15.50 23.23
CA ALA A 367 17.98 16.57 22.84
C ALA A 367 19.28 16.56 23.67
N SER A 368 19.20 16.35 24.97
CA SER A 368 20.34 16.45 25.89
C SER A 368 21.17 15.16 26.01
N GLN A 369 20.55 13.98 25.93
CA GLN A 369 21.20 12.69 26.26
C GLN A 369 21.40 11.76 25.05
N ILE A 370 20.71 11.99 23.93
CA ILE A 370 20.71 11.04 22.79
C ILE A 370 21.30 11.69 21.53
N SER A 371 20.50 12.41 20.75
CA SER A 371 20.93 13.11 19.54
C SER A 371 19.81 14.03 19.08
N VAL A 372 20.17 15.27 18.74
CA VAL A 372 19.22 16.30 18.26
C VAL A 372 18.52 15.84 16.97
N ARG A 373 19.14 14.95 16.19
CA ARG A 373 18.57 14.40 14.95
C ARG A 373 17.42 13.42 15.19
N VAL A 374 17.32 12.86 16.40
CA VAL A 374 16.30 11.87 16.77
C VAL A 374 15.02 12.55 17.29
N VAL A 375 15.13 13.75 17.90
CA VAL A 375 13.99 14.47 18.48
C VAL A 375 12.81 14.66 17.50
N PRO A 376 13.03 15.07 16.23
CA PRO A 376 11.93 15.19 15.26
C PRO A 376 11.25 13.86 14.94
N LEU A 377 11.94 12.72 15.11
CA LEU A 377 11.38 11.38 14.90
C LEU A 377 10.45 10.98 16.05
N LEU A 378 10.71 11.47 17.27
CA LEU A 378 9.86 11.27 18.43
C LEU A 378 8.53 12.02 18.30
N GLN A 379 8.57 13.25 17.78
CA GLN A 379 7.37 14.07 17.53
C GLN A 379 6.46 13.49 16.45
N GLN A 380 6.99 12.68 15.54
CA GLN A 380 6.22 12.05 14.47
C GLN A 380 5.57 10.73 14.89
N GLN A 381 5.75 10.28 16.12
CA GLN A 381 5.14 9.05 16.60
C GLN A 381 3.62 9.17 16.59
N SER A 382 2.95 8.21 15.94
CA SER A 382 1.49 8.26 15.76
C SER A 382 0.75 8.20 17.09
N VAL A 383 1.17 7.31 18.01
CA VAL A 383 0.57 7.17 19.35
C VAL A 383 0.50 8.52 20.04
N MET A 384 1.60 9.29 20.01
CA MET A 384 1.68 10.60 20.64
C MET A 384 0.63 11.59 20.13
N ARG A 385 0.49 11.68 18.80
CA ARG A 385 -0.45 12.60 18.15
C ARG A 385 -1.91 12.17 18.36
N TRP A 386 -2.17 10.88 18.34
CA TRP A 386 -3.49 10.33 18.65
C TRP A 386 -3.85 10.56 20.12
N SER A 387 -2.94 10.34 21.07
CA SER A 387 -3.18 10.56 22.50
C SER A 387 -3.58 12.00 22.79
N ILE A 388 -2.77 12.98 22.37
CA ILE A 388 -3.09 14.41 22.57
C ILE A 388 -4.43 14.76 21.94
N GLY A 389 -4.64 14.33 20.69
CA GLY A 389 -5.85 14.65 19.95
C GLY A 389 -7.10 14.05 20.58
N MET A 390 -7.10 12.75 20.90
CA MET A 390 -8.22 12.08 21.54
C MET A 390 -8.51 12.66 22.92
N PHE A 391 -7.49 12.97 23.72
CA PHE A 391 -7.72 13.45 25.08
C PHE A 391 -8.38 14.83 25.09
N LEU A 392 -7.88 15.72 24.23
CA LEU A 392 -8.46 17.04 24.06
C LEU A 392 -9.87 16.96 23.43
N SER A 393 -10.09 16.02 22.52
CA SER A 393 -11.40 15.81 21.88
C SER A 393 -12.44 15.28 22.85
N THR A 394 -12.10 14.29 23.69
CA THR A 394 -12.99 13.77 24.73
C THR A 394 -13.29 14.84 25.77
N PHE A 395 -12.31 15.65 26.16
CA PHE A 395 -12.53 16.81 27.03
C PHE A 395 -13.56 17.78 26.43
N VAL A 396 -13.33 18.25 25.20
CA VAL A 396 -14.24 19.21 24.53
C VAL A 396 -15.63 18.62 24.34
N PHE A 397 -15.72 17.36 23.92
CA PHE A 397 -17.00 16.66 23.77
C PHE A 397 -17.77 16.63 25.10
N SER A 398 -17.15 16.13 26.19
CA SER A 398 -17.81 16.05 27.50
C SER A 398 -18.22 17.41 28.06
N VAL A 399 -17.42 18.46 27.84
CA VAL A 399 -17.77 19.82 28.26
C VAL A 399 -18.98 20.36 27.49
N ILE A 400 -19.05 20.13 26.18
CA ILE A 400 -20.19 20.59 25.37
C ILE A 400 -21.48 19.91 25.85
N ILE A 401 -21.48 18.59 26.01
CA ILE A 401 -22.67 17.86 26.49
C ILE A 401 -23.04 18.28 27.92
N ALA A 402 -22.06 18.46 28.81
CA ALA A 402 -22.33 18.93 30.17
C ALA A 402 -22.88 20.37 30.20
N SER A 403 -22.40 21.23 29.29
CA SER A 403 -22.86 22.62 29.17
C SER A 403 -24.28 22.67 28.62
N ASP A 404 -24.58 21.86 27.61
CA ASP A 404 -25.90 21.74 27.02
C ASP A 404 -26.93 21.28 28.06
N LEU A 405 -26.61 20.20 28.81
CA LEU A 405 -27.44 19.70 29.91
C LEU A 405 -27.69 20.76 31.00
N ALA A 406 -26.71 21.63 31.26
CA ALA A 406 -26.84 22.70 32.25
C ALA A 406 -27.67 23.90 31.73
N LEU A 407 -27.74 24.10 30.41
CA LEU A 407 -28.41 25.24 29.78
C LEU A 407 -29.83 24.94 29.31
N SER A 408 -30.11 23.70 28.86
CA SER A 408 -31.41 23.30 28.32
C SER A 408 -32.52 23.29 29.38
N GLY A 409 -32.17 23.00 30.64
CA GLY A 409 -33.15 22.92 31.73
C GLY A 409 -34.15 21.76 31.58
N GLU A 410 -33.89 20.84 30.65
CA GLU A 410 -34.73 19.68 30.39
C GLU A 410 -34.48 18.55 31.39
N TRP A 411 -35.53 17.78 31.69
CA TRP A 411 -35.50 16.73 32.71
C TRP A 411 -35.13 15.35 32.15
N THR A 412 -34.65 15.27 30.90
CA THR A 412 -34.24 14.01 30.27
C THR A 412 -32.72 13.95 30.14
N ALA A 413 -32.13 12.84 30.58
CA ALA A 413 -30.68 12.66 30.50
C ALA A 413 -30.29 12.25 29.05
N PRO A 414 -29.25 12.87 28.44
CA PRO A 414 -28.82 12.54 27.09
C PRO A 414 -28.06 11.21 27.07
N VAL A 415 -28.80 10.11 26.94
CA VAL A 415 -28.28 8.74 27.09
C VAL A 415 -27.26 8.41 25.99
N VAL A 416 -27.50 8.83 24.75
CA VAL A 416 -26.62 8.51 23.61
C VAL A 416 -25.31 9.27 23.75
N SER A 417 -25.36 10.58 23.98
CA SER A 417 -24.16 11.40 24.20
C SER A 417 -23.34 10.92 25.39
N THR A 418 -23.99 10.58 26.50
CA THR A 418 -23.31 10.10 27.72
C THR A 418 -22.63 8.75 27.49
N SER A 419 -23.29 7.83 26.79
CA SER A 419 -22.71 6.53 26.43
C SER A 419 -21.48 6.69 25.53
N VAL A 420 -21.54 7.63 24.58
CA VAL A 420 -20.41 7.96 23.71
C VAL A 420 -19.26 8.58 24.50
N ALA A 421 -19.54 9.49 25.45
CA ALA A 421 -18.52 10.08 26.32
C ALA A 421 -17.80 9.00 27.16
N ILE A 422 -18.53 8.05 27.73
CA ILE A 422 -17.98 6.91 28.48
C ILE A 422 -17.09 6.06 27.57
N LEU A 423 -17.55 5.73 26.36
CA LEU A 423 -16.76 4.97 25.39
C LEU A 423 -15.46 5.70 25.02
N LEU A 424 -15.53 7.01 24.73
CA LEU A 424 -14.37 7.84 24.44
C LEU A 424 -13.39 7.90 25.61
N SER A 425 -13.89 7.90 26.86
CA SER A 425 -13.06 7.82 28.06
C SER A 425 -12.30 6.49 28.15
N PHE A 426 -12.97 5.36 27.89
CA PHE A 426 -12.29 4.05 27.83
C PHE A 426 -11.22 4.01 26.73
N VAL A 427 -11.54 4.47 25.52
CA VAL A 427 -10.56 4.56 24.42
C VAL A 427 -9.36 5.42 24.83
N SER A 428 -9.62 6.53 25.53
CA SER A 428 -8.58 7.41 26.05
C SER A 428 -7.71 6.73 27.10
N ALA A 429 -8.29 5.94 28.01
CA ALA A 429 -7.54 5.17 29.00
C ALA A 429 -6.60 4.13 28.34
N PHE A 430 -7.08 3.37 27.34
CA PHE A 430 -6.22 2.44 26.59
C PHE A 430 -5.09 3.17 25.86
N LEU A 431 -5.40 4.32 25.27
CA LEU A 431 -4.43 5.12 24.54
C LEU A 431 -3.39 5.76 25.47
N PHE A 432 -3.74 6.03 26.73
CA PHE A 432 -2.79 6.45 27.76
C PHE A 432 -1.82 5.33 28.14
N ILE A 433 -2.30 4.11 28.34
CA ILE A 433 -1.42 2.95 28.59
C ILE A 433 -0.46 2.76 27.41
N ALA A 434 -0.96 2.84 26.18
CA ALA A 434 -0.14 2.76 24.96
C ALA A 434 0.90 3.89 24.89
N LEU A 435 0.55 5.10 25.33
CA LEU A 435 1.44 6.24 25.41
C LEU A 435 2.59 6.01 26.40
N VAL A 436 2.28 5.57 27.62
CA VAL A 436 3.28 5.30 28.66
C VAL A 436 4.27 4.24 28.16
N ALA A 437 3.76 3.15 27.60
CA ALA A 437 4.60 2.12 26.99
C ALA A 437 5.49 2.69 25.87
N ARG A 438 4.94 3.61 25.04
CA ARG A 438 5.70 4.21 23.94
C ARG A 438 6.80 5.15 24.44
N VAL A 439 6.53 5.97 25.46
CA VAL A 439 7.53 6.84 26.08
C VAL A 439 8.68 6.01 26.67
N GLY A 440 8.36 4.92 27.37
CA GLY A 440 9.38 4.00 27.90
C GLY A 440 10.30 3.42 26.81
N VAL A 441 9.73 3.02 25.66
CA VAL A 441 10.52 2.53 24.52
C VAL A 441 11.41 3.61 23.92
N VAL A 442 10.98 4.87 23.93
CA VAL A 442 11.72 6.01 23.37
C VAL A 442 12.93 6.39 24.22
N LEU A 443 12.82 6.24 25.55
CA LEU A 443 13.90 6.57 26.48
C LEU A 443 14.98 5.46 26.56
N ASP A 444 14.71 4.27 26.05
CA ASP A 444 15.69 3.17 25.94
C ASP A 444 16.65 3.41 24.76
N SER A 445 17.86 3.89 25.07
CA SER A 445 18.89 4.21 24.08
C SER A 445 19.34 3.00 23.26
N ALA A 446 19.36 1.80 23.84
CA ALA A 446 19.75 0.58 23.13
C ALA A 446 18.69 0.15 22.09
N ARG A 447 17.40 0.26 22.44
CA ARG A 447 16.30 0.06 21.46
C ARG A 447 16.34 1.08 20.35
N LEU A 448 16.62 2.34 20.69
CA LEU A 448 16.74 3.39 19.70
C LEU A 448 17.90 3.14 18.73
N LEU A 449 19.06 2.72 19.24
CA LEU A 449 20.25 2.41 18.45
C LEU A 449 19.95 1.29 17.45
N ARG A 450 19.31 0.20 17.91
CA ARG A 450 18.82 -0.88 17.04
C ARG A 450 17.84 -0.38 15.98
N TRP A 451 16.95 0.53 16.35
CA TRP A 451 15.99 1.12 15.41
C TRP A 451 16.68 1.98 14.35
N ILE A 452 17.64 2.84 14.74
CA ILE A 452 18.43 3.66 13.80
C ILE A 452 19.23 2.76 12.86
N ALA A 453 19.89 1.72 13.37
CA ALA A 453 20.62 0.75 12.58
C ALA A 453 19.70 0.04 11.57
N ALA A 454 18.50 -0.38 11.97
CA ALA A 454 17.53 -0.98 11.06
C ALA A 454 17.06 -0.03 9.94
N GLN A 455 16.88 1.26 10.26
CA GLN A 455 16.61 2.29 9.25
C GLN A 455 17.80 2.51 8.30
N GLY A 456 19.02 2.49 8.84
CA GLY A 456 20.27 2.55 8.08
C GLY A 456 20.41 1.39 7.10
N ARG A 457 20.23 0.13 7.54
CA ARG A 457 20.19 -1.04 6.64
C ARG A 457 19.17 -0.87 5.52
N SER A 458 17.98 -0.39 5.88
CA SER A 458 16.91 -0.16 4.91
C SER A 458 17.26 0.95 3.92
N SER A 459 17.99 2.00 4.32
CA SER A 459 18.45 3.06 3.42
C SER A 459 19.60 2.60 2.53
N ILE A 460 20.50 1.75 3.04
CA ILE A 460 21.57 1.10 2.26
C ILE A 460 20.97 0.26 1.13
N ILE A 461 20.00 -0.60 1.43
CA ILE A 461 19.35 -1.47 0.42
C ILE A 461 18.59 -0.63 -0.63
N ARG A 462 18.04 0.53 -0.23
CA ARG A 462 17.36 1.44 -1.17
C ARG A 462 18.32 2.19 -2.08
N MET A 463 19.46 2.64 -1.54
CA MET A 463 20.45 3.44 -2.27
C MET A 463 21.33 2.56 -3.16
N TYR A 464 21.73 1.39 -2.65
CA TYR A 464 22.57 0.40 -3.31
C TYR A 464 21.82 -0.95 -3.37
N PRO A 465 20.80 -1.06 -4.24
CA PRO A 465 20.10 -2.32 -4.45
C PRO A 465 21.08 -3.37 -4.99
N SER A 466 21.00 -4.60 -4.48
CA SER A 466 21.85 -5.70 -4.96
C SER A 466 21.55 -5.96 -6.44
N SER A 467 22.51 -5.69 -7.32
CA SER A 467 22.43 -6.04 -8.74
C SER A 467 22.20 -7.54 -8.88
N SER A 468 21.17 -7.94 -9.63
CA SER A 468 21.04 -9.34 -10.10
C SER A 468 22.21 -9.62 -11.05
N PRO A 469 22.90 -10.77 -10.96
CA PRO A 469 24.07 -11.08 -11.80
C PRO A 469 23.81 -11.16 -13.31
N VAL A 470 22.59 -10.87 -13.77
CA VAL A 470 22.13 -10.97 -15.17
C VAL A 470 22.64 -9.81 -16.06
N SER A 471 23.22 -8.74 -15.52
CA SER A 471 23.56 -7.54 -16.31
C SER A 471 25.04 -7.40 -16.73
N ARG A 472 25.87 -8.44 -16.61
CA ARG A 472 27.32 -8.35 -16.94
C ARG A 472 27.65 -8.36 -18.43
N GLY A 473 26.67 -8.56 -19.32
CA GLY A 473 26.89 -8.62 -20.76
C GLY A 473 26.01 -7.61 -21.49
N ALA A 474 26.65 -6.70 -22.24
CA ALA A 474 26.04 -5.79 -23.22
C ALA A 474 25.23 -4.61 -22.65
N LEU A 475 25.94 -3.54 -22.27
CA LEU A 475 25.39 -2.19 -22.35
C LEU A 475 26.33 -1.37 -23.26
N ALA A 476 25.87 -1.07 -24.47
CA ALA A 476 26.55 -0.14 -25.35
C ALA A 476 26.66 1.21 -24.64
N ALA A 477 27.89 1.68 -24.48
CA ALA A 477 28.15 2.96 -23.87
C ALA A 477 27.50 4.08 -24.69
N PHE A 478 26.64 4.90 -24.08
CA PHE A 478 26.29 6.18 -24.69
C PHE A 478 27.50 7.10 -24.50
N VAL A 479 28.42 7.05 -25.45
CA VAL A 479 29.46 8.05 -25.66
C VAL A 479 28.80 9.13 -26.50
N LEU A 480 28.75 10.37 -26.00
CA LEU A 480 28.43 11.53 -26.83
C LEU A 480 29.40 11.50 -28.03
N PRO A 481 28.93 11.59 -29.29
CA PRO A 481 29.83 11.67 -30.43
C PRO A 481 30.82 12.82 -30.20
N PRO A 482 32.14 12.59 -30.30
CA PRO A 482 33.16 13.57 -29.90
C PRO A 482 33.17 14.88 -30.73
N ASP A 483 32.35 14.99 -31.79
CA ASP A 483 32.44 16.03 -32.81
C ASP A 483 31.24 17.00 -32.90
N GLU A 484 30.23 16.92 -32.03
CA GLU A 484 29.18 17.96 -31.97
C GLU A 484 29.48 19.00 -30.87
N PRO A 485 29.38 20.32 -31.14
CA PRO A 485 29.56 21.34 -30.11
C PRO A 485 28.49 21.19 -29.03
N THR A 486 28.87 20.61 -27.88
CA THR A 486 28.01 20.48 -26.71
C THR A 486 27.95 21.79 -25.96
N GLY A 487 26.74 22.31 -25.74
CA GLY A 487 26.53 23.41 -24.80
C GLY A 487 26.44 22.88 -23.38
N THR A 488 26.98 23.62 -22.41
CA THR A 488 26.80 23.36 -20.99
C THR A 488 25.83 24.38 -20.39
N THR A 489 24.81 23.93 -19.66
CA THR A 489 23.96 24.81 -18.84
C THR A 489 23.89 24.32 -17.41
N THR A 490 23.75 25.25 -16.46
CA THR A 490 23.55 24.93 -15.06
C THR A 490 22.14 25.30 -14.61
N VAL A 491 21.54 24.45 -13.77
CA VAL A 491 20.28 24.75 -13.06
C VAL A 491 20.61 25.00 -11.60
N ARG A 492 20.27 26.19 -11.11
CA ARG A 492 20.55 26.64 -9.75
C ARG A 492 19.29 26.70 -8.89
N LEU A 493 19.47 26.57 -7.58
CA LEU A 493 18.38 26.73 -6.61
C LEU A 493 18.02 28.22 -6.43
N LYS A 494 17.06 28.72 -7.23
CA LYS A 494 16.62 30.13 -7.17
C LYS A 494 15.56 30.42 -6.09
N GLN A 495 14.66 29.47 -5.82
CA GLN A 495 13.59 29.64 -4.82
C GLN A 495 13.94 28.94 -3.52
N LEU A 496 13.77 29.67 -2.40
CA LEU A 496 13.86 29.06 -1.07
C LEU A 496 12.73 28.05 -0.91
N SER A 497 13.08 26.80 -0.65
CA SER A 497 12.11 25.79 -0.25
C SER A 497 11.60 26.10 1.17
N PRO A 498 10.28 26.21 1.39
CA PRO A 498 9.72 26.43 2.72
C PRO A 498 9.89 25.20 3.63
N ASP A 499 10.17 24.03 3.04
CA ASP A 499 10.30 22.75 3.76
C ASP A 499 11.74 22.46 4.22
N GLY A 500 12.69 23.40 4.02
CA GLY A 500 14.11 23.27 4.38
C GLY A 500 15.05 23.15 3.17
N ARG A 501 16.36 23.05 3.41
CA ARG A 501 17.43 23.13 2.38
C ARG A 501 18.29 21.86 2.23
N ILE A 502 18.02 20.82 2.99
CA ILE A 502 18.75 19.55 2.89
C ILE A 502 18.10 18.68 1.81
N LEU A 503 18.89 18.16 0.87
CA LEU A 503 18.38 17.25 -0.17
C LEU A 503 18.01 15.89 0.44
N LEU A 504 16.73 15.56 0.51
CA LEU A 504 16.24 14.32 1.12
C LEU A 504 16.01 13.17 0.12
N ALA A 505 15.61 13.46 -1.10
CA ALA A 505 15.38 12.41 -2.10
C ALA A 505 15.46 12.93 -3.53
N VAL A 506 15.86 12.04 -4.42
CA VAL A 506 16.01 12.28 -5.86
C VAL A 506 15.22 11.24 -6.64
N ASN A 507 14.41 11.68 -7.60
CA ASN A 507 13.72 10.80 -8.53
C ASN A 507 14.58 10.49 -9.76
N PHE A 508 15.58 9.63 -9.60
CA PHE A 508 16.50 9.23 -10.68
C PHE A 508 15.77 8.74 -11.94
N VAL A 509 14.69 7.96 -11.78
CA VAL A 509 13.89 7.45 -12.91
C VAL A 509 13.26 8.59 -13.72
N CYS A 510 12.76 9.64 -13.05
CA CYS A 510 12.17 10.77 -13.76
C CYS A 510 13.24 11.61 -14.47
N ILE A 511 14.37 11.86 -13.80
CA ILE A 511 15.51 12.56 -14.39
C ILE A 511 16.04 11.80 -15.61
N GLU A 512 16.08 10.47 -15.56
CA GLU A 512 16.63 9.63 -16.65
C GLU A 512 15.75 9.72 -17.89
N ARG A 513 14.43 9.71 -17.69
CA ARG A 513 13.47 9.94 -18.78
C ARG A 513 13.54 11.35 -19.34
N LEU A 514 13.82 12.36 -18.51
CA LEU A 514 13.99 13.74 -18.97
C LEU A 514 15.28 13.86 -19.79
N ALA A 515 16.38 13.25 -19.34
CA ALA A 515 17.65 13.16 -20.05
C ALA A 515 17.51 12.45 -21.41
N GLN A 516 16.77 11.32 -21.46
CA GLN A 516 16.44 10.64 -22.71
C GLN A 516 15.59 11.51 -23.64
N LYS A 517 14.55 12.15 -23.11
CA LYS A 517 13.64 13.01 -23.88
C LYS A 517 14.33 14.23 -24.47
N TRP A 518 15.31 14.80 -23.75
CA TRP A 518 16.03 15.99 -24.19
C TRP A 518 17.31 15.69 -24.96
N GLY A 519 17.77 14.44 -24.98
CA GLY A 519 19.03 14.10 -25.64
C GLY A 519 20.28 14.62 -24.92
N VAL A 520 20.18 14.89 -23.62
CA VAL A 520 21.26 15.51 -22.80
C VAL A 520 21.79 14.55 -21.74
N SER A 521 23.01 14.77 -21.27
CA SER A 521 23.53 14.24 -20.01
C SER A 521 23.19 15.21 -18.87
N ILE A 522 22.86 14.69 -17.69
CA ILE A 522 22.49 15.49 -16.51
C ILE A 522 23.35 15.02 -15.34
N GLU A 523 24.14 15.90 -14.78
CA GLU A 523 24.93 15.65 -13.58
C GLU A 523 24.28 16.33 -12.37
N LEU A 524 23.95 15.55 -11.34
CA LEU A 524 23.46 16.06 -10.07
C LEU A 524 24.65 16.36 -9.14
N MET A 525 24.87 17.64 -8.86
CA MET A 525 25.98 18.09 -8.02
C MET A 525 25.84 17.70 -6.53
N PRO A 526 24.70 18.01 -5.85
CA PRO A 526 24.58 17.72 -4.43
C PRO A 526 24.30 16.24 -4.15
N THR A 527 24.92 15.73 -3.09
CA THR A 527 24.66 14.39 -2.56
C THR A 527 23.37 14.36 -1.75
N ILE A 528 22.71 13.19 -1.69
CA ILE A 528 21.58 13.01 -0.75
C ILE A 528 22.10 13.22 0.68
N GLY A 529 21.41 14.10 1.41
CA GLY A 529 21.75 14.51 2.76
C GLY A 529 22.53 15.82 2.88
N GLU A 530 22.93 16.40 1.77
CA GLU A 530 23.71 17.63 1.74
C GLU A 530 22.82 18.86 1.92
N PHE A 531 23.36 19.87 2.61
CA PHE A 531 22.74 21.18 2.70
C PHE A 531 23.04 21.97 1.42
N VAL A 532 22.00 22.37 0.70
CA VAL A 532 22.13 23.14 -0.53
C VAL A 532 21.97 24.62 -0.21
N ALA A 533 23.05 25.38 -0.40
CA ALA A 533 23.04 26.84 -0.22
C ALA A 533 22.17 27.54 -1.26
N GLN A 534 21.81 28.80 -0.98
CA GLN A 534 21.11 29.63 -1.95
C GLN A 534 21.96 29.81 -3.21
N ASP A 535 21.33 29.76 -4.38
CA ASP A 535 21.99 29.86 -5.69
C ASP A 535 23.06 28.79 -5.98
N ALA A 536 23.13 27.74 -5.17
CA ALA A 536 23.98 26.59 -5.45
C ALA A 536 23.54 25.88 -6.74
N VAL A 537 24.54 25.37 -7.47
CA VAL A 537 24.31 24.56 -8.68
C VAL A 537 23.74 23.20 -8.26
N LEU A 538 22.56 22.87 -8.80
CA LEU A 538 21.89 21.60 -8.58
C LEU A 538 22.17 20.60 -9.69
N PHE A 539 22.10 21.09 -10.94
CA PHE A 539 22.36 20.27 -12.11
C PHE A 539 23.32 20.95 -13.06
N GLU A 540 24.29 20.20 -13.55
CA GLU A 540 25.06 20.52 -14.73
C GLU A 540 24.53 19.67 -15.89
N ILE A 541 24.32 20.28 -17.05
CA ILE A 541 23.65 19.63 -18.18
C ILE A 541 24.46 19.89 -19.42
N GLU A 542 24.82 18.82 -20.12
CA GLU A 542 25.61 18.86 -21.32
C GLU A 542 24.85 18.19 -22.47
N GLY A 543 24.85 18.81 -23.64
CA GLY A 543 24.23 18.23 -24.83
C GLY A 543 24.11 19.20 -26.01
N PRO A 544 23.75 18.68 -27.19
CA PRO A 544 23.72 19.45 -28.43
C PRO A 544 22.54 20.43 -28.49
N GLN A 545 21.43 20.17 -27.79
CA GLN A 545 20.26 21.05 -27.72
C GLN A 545 19.76 21.23 -26.29
N LEU A 546 20.05 22.39 -25.69
CA LEU A 546 19.71 22.71 -24.30
C LEU A 546 18.27 23.21 -24.11
N ARG A 547 17.27 22.47 -24.61
CA ARG A 547 15.82 22.77 -24.37
C ARG A 547 15.34 22.21 -23.02
N VAL A 548 16.06 22.55 -21.95
CA VAL A 548 15.82 22.05 -20.60
C VAL A 548 14.77 22.89 -19.88
N ARG A 549 13.86 22.22 -19.17
CA ARG A 549 12.89 22.89 -18.30
C ARG A 549 13.28 22.69 -16.83
N ALA A 550 13.91 23.70 -16.23
CA ALA A 550 14.39 23.67 -14.84
C ALA A 550 13.32 23.21 -13.83
N HIS A 551 12.06 23.68 -13.97
CA HIS A 551 10.98 23.28 -13.06
C HIS A 551 10.69 21.77 -13.05
N GLN A 552 10.91 21.06 -14.17
CA GLN A 552 10.70 19.61 -14.25
C GLN A 552 11.78 18.85 -13.47
N LEU A 553 13.01 19.36 -13.49
CA LEU A 553 14.11 18.84 -12.67
C LEU A 553 13.91 19.16 -11.19
N MET A 554 13.46 20.39 -10.86
CA MET A 554 13.13 20.76 -9.47
C MET A 554 12.03 19.86 -8.88
N ALA A 555 11.01 19.50 -9.66
CA ALA A 555 9.95 18.58 -9.23
C ALA A 555 10.43 17.14 -8.94
N CYS A 556 11.65 16.79 -9.37
CA CYS A 556 12.31 15.52 -9.11
C CYS A 556 13.12 15.51 -7.81
N LEU A 557 13.24 16.65 -7.12
CA LEU A 557 13.97 16.80 -5.87
C LEU A 557 12.99 16.99 -4.70
N VAL A 558 13.36 16.49 -3.53
CA VAL A 558 12.66 16.78 -2.27
C VAL A 558 13.66 17.34 -1.28
N PHE A 559 13.38 18.54 -0.77
CA PHE A 559 14.16 19.19 0.28
C PHE A 559 13.48 19.05 1.65
N GLY A 560 14.27 19.20 2.71
CA GLY A 560 13.86 19.04 4.10
C GLY A 560 14.72 19.81 5.10
N ASP A 561 14.27 19.92 6.35
CA ASP A 561 15.00 20.61 7.43
C ASP A 561 16.10 19.77 8.08
N THR A 562 15.93 18.43 8.10
CA THR A 562 16.84 17.54 8.84
C THR A 562 17.20 16.30 8.05
N HIS A 563 18.50 16.00 8.04
CA HIS A 563 19.01 14.76 7.51
C HIS A 563 18.65 13.60 8.45
N SER A 564 17.58 12.86 8.12
CA SER A 564 17.05 11.74 8.91
C SER A 564 17.80 10.42 8.60
N PRO A 565 18.00 9.53 9.59
CA PRO A 565 18.55 8.18 9.35
C PRO A 565 17.80 7.34 8.31
N THR A 566 16.52 7.66 8.09
CA THR A 566 15.67 6.98 7.09
C THR A 566 16.03 7.35 5.65
N VAL A 567 16.73 8.46 5.44
CA VAL A 567 16.99 9.06 4.14
C VAL A 567 18.26 8.52 3.51
N SER A 568 19.36 8.47 4.25
CA SER A 568 20.65 8.03 3.73
C SER A 568 21.41 7.14 4.73
N PRO A 569 22.33 6.30 4.24
CA PRO A 569 23.24 5.55 5.12
C PRO A 569 24.13 6.48 5.96
N ALA A 570 24.60 7.58 5.37
CA ALA A 570 25.44 8.56 6.07
C ALA A 570 24.71 9.21 7.26
N ALA A 571 23.41 9.51 7.13
CA ALA A 571 22.61 10.02 8.25
C ALA A 571 22.50 9.01 9.39
N ALA A 572 22.37 7.72 9.05
CA ALA A 572 22.25 6.67 10.05
C ALA A 572 23.57 6.46 10.79
N LEU A 573 24.70 6.39 10.07
CA LEU A 573 26.04 6.33 10.67
C LEU A 573 26.27 7.55 11.56
N GLN A 574 26.04 8.77 11.04
CA GLN A 574 26.20 10.00 11.81
C GLN A 574 25.32 10.01 13.07
N ALA A 575 24.07 9.57 13.00
CA ALA A 575 23.19 9.54 14.17
C ALA A 575 23.68 8.54 15.24
N ILE A 576 24.28 7.41 14.83
CA ILE A 576 24.89 6.45 15.76
C ILE A 576 26.18 7.02 16.37
N VAL A 577 26.99 7.71 15.57
CA VAL A 577 28.20 8.41 16.02
C VAL A 577 27.85 9.54 16.98
N ASP A 578 26.84 10.35 16.70
CA ASP A 578 26.37 11.40 17.60
C ASP A 578 25.99 10.82 18.98
N ILE A 579 25.39 9.62 19.03
CA ILE A 579 25.08 8.91 20.28
C ILE A 579 26.35 8.43 20.98
N ALA A 580 27.31 7.87 20.24
CA ALA A 580 28.59 7.43 20.78
C ALA A 580 29.40 8.60 21.37
N LEU A 581 29.49 9.72 20.65
CA LEU A 581 30.17 10.94 21.09
C LEU A 581 29.53 11.51 22.35
N LYS A 582 28.20 11.46 22.46
CA LYS A 582 27.50 11.90 23.66
C LYS A 582 27.80 10.99 24.85
N ALA A 583 27.77 9.68 24.63
CA ALA A 583 28.13 8.70 25.65
C ALA A 583 29.59 8.89 26.13
N LEU A 584 30.52 9.21 25.22
CA LEU A 584 31.93 9.51 25.51
C LEU A 584 32.16 10.89 26.12
N SER A 585 31.16 11.77 26.15
CA SER A 585 31.34 13.12 26.68
C SER A 585 31.71 13.07 28.18
N PRO A 586 32.51 14.02 28.68
CA PRO A 586 32.91 14.06 30.10
C PRO A 586 31.73 14.11 31.08
N ALA A 587 30.56 14.60 30.64
CA ALA A 587 29.36 14.71 31.45
C ALA A 587 28.60 13.37 31.61
N ILE A 588 28.75 12.43 30.66
CA ILE A 588 28.05 11.13 30.68
C ILE A 588 29.03 10.00 31.01
N ASN A 589 30.18 9.95 30.33
CA ASN A 589 31.26 8.96 30.51
C ASN A 589 30.78 7.49 30.54
N ASP A 590 30.03 7.09 29.51
CA ASP A 590 29.49 5.73 29.34
C ASP A 590 30.13 5.00 28.13
N PRO A 591 31.33 4.39 28.32
CA PRO A 591 32.00 3.67 27.25
C PRO A 591 31.24 2.42 26.78
N GLY A 592 30.39 1.83 27.63
CA GLY A 592 29.57 0.68 27.27
C GLY A 592 28.53 1.01 26.20
N ARG A 593 27.88 2.18 26.29
CA ARG A 593 27.00 2.68 25.21
C ARG A 593 27.75 2.99 23.93
N ALA A 594 28.98 3.53 24.03
CA ALA A 594 29.82 3.78 22.86
C ALA A 594 30.20 2.46 22.15
N VAL A 595 30.55 1.40 22.90
CA VAL A 595 30.78 0.06 22.34
C VAL A 595 29.56 -0.48 21.60
N GLN A 596 28.36 -0.36 22.18
CA GLN A 596 27.12 -0.76 21.49
C GLN A 596 26.85 0.02 20.20
N ALA A 597 27.25 1.30 20.15
CA ALA A 597 27.18 2.10 18.93
C ALA A 597 28.17 1.58 17.88
N ILE A 598 29.39 1.24 18.28
CA ILE A 598 30.40 0.65 17.40
C ILE A 598 29.93 -0.70 16.83
N ASP A 599 29.24 -1.53 17.61
CA ASP A 599 28.66 -2.79 17.11
C ASP A 599 27.70 -2.56 15.94
N HIS A 600 26.84 -1.54 16.05
CA HIS A 600 25.92 -1.18 14.98
C HIS A 600 26.61 -0.53 13.78
N LEU A 601 27.69 0.22 14.00
CA LEU A 601 28.49 0.79 12.92
C LEU A 601 29.23 -0.29 12.13
N GLU A 602 29.85 -1.27 12.80
CA GLU A 602 30.52 -2.41 12.17
C GLU A 602 29.55 -3.15 11.23
N ASP A 603 28.36 -3.47 11.72
CA ASP A 603 27.35 -4.17 10.95
C ASP A 603 26.81 -3.36 9.74
N LEU A 604 26.66 -2.04 9.90
CA LEU A 604 26.29 -1.17 8.76
C LEU A 604 27.42 -1.09 7.74
N LEU A 605 28.67 -0.93 8.16
CA LEU A 605 29.85 -0.90 7.28
C LEU A 605 30.02 -2.23 6.54
N MET A 606 29.85 -3.36 7.20
CA MET A 606 29.81 -4.71 6.59
C MET A 606 28.72 -4.84 5.52
N THR A 607 27.59 -4.16 5.70
CA THR A 607 26.50 -4.15 4.72
C THR A 607 26.80 -3.21 3.53
N ILE A 608 27.51 -2.09 3.78
CA ILE A 608 27.87 -1.05 2.80
C ILE A 608 29.01 -1.51 1.91
N ALA A 609 30.08 -2.09 2.47
CA ALA A 609 31.33 -2.42 1.77
C ALA A 609 31.13 -3.13 0.42
N PRO A 610 30.45 -4.29 0.33
CA PRO A 610 30.27 -4.99 -0.95
C PRO A 610 29.36 -4.23 -1.92
N ARG A 611 28.44 -3.42 -1.41
CA ARG A 611 27.45 -2.67 -2.20
C ARG A 611 28.03 -1.43 -2.86
N VAL A 612 28.87 -0.70 -2.14
CA VAL A 612 29.60 0.44 -2.70
C VAL A 612 30.60 -0.06 -3.74
N ARG A 613 31.30 -1.17 -3.49
CA ARG A 613 32.22 -1.76 -4.46
C ARG A 613 31.52 -2.14 -5.76
N THR A 614 30.40 -2.86 -5.67
CA THR A 614 29.62 -3.25 -6.84
C THR A 614 29.08 -2.05 -7.60
N ASP A 615 28.65 -0.99 -6.93
CA ASP A 615 28.18 0.25 -7.58
C ASP A 615 29.30 1.00 -8.33
N THR A 616 30.53 0.97 -7.81
CA THR A 616 31.72 1.48 -8.51
C THR A 616 32.04 0.65 -9.76
N ASP A 617 31.98 -0.69 -9.64
CA ASP A 617 32.22 -1.64 -10.74
C ASP A 617 31.11 -1.58 -11.81
N ASP A 618 29.84 -1.39 -11.42
CA ASP A 618 28.64 -1.29 -12.27
C ASP A 618 28.41 0.12 -12.84
N SER A 619 29.45 0.97 -12.92
CA SER A 619 29.40 2.33 -13.49
C SER A 619 29.18 2.32 -15.02
N THR A 620 28.14 1.62 -15.44
CA THR A 620 27.46 1.75 -16.72
C THR A 620 27.26 3.24 -17.03
N PRO A 621 27.59 3.69 -18.25
CA PRO A 621 27.44 5.08 -18.66
C PRO A 621 25.93 5.40 -18.77
N THR A 622 25.34 5.76 -17.64
CA THR A 622 23.98 6.32 -17.58
C THR A 622 24.02 7.80 -17.92
N ARG A 623 22.97 8.31 -18.54
CA ARG A 623 22.81 9.75 -18.82
C ARG A 623 22.66 10.62 -17.56
N ILE A 624 22.69 10.00 -16.38
CA ILE A 624 22.75 10.67 -15.09
C ILE A 624 24.09 10.38 -14.45
N ARG A 625 24.82 11.44 -14.10
CA ARG A 625 25.93 11.39 -13.15
C ARG A 625 25.48 12.02 -11.84
N GLY A 626 26.03 11.58 -10.73
CA GLY A 626 25.76 12.21 -9.45
C GLY A 626 26.82 11.83 -8.44
N THR A 627 27.18 12.79 -7.60
CA THR A 627 28.15 12.58 -6.53
C THR A 627 27.61 11.49 -5.59
N ARG A 628 28.34 10.40 -5.44
CA ARG A 628 28.10 9.37 -4.41
C ARG A 628 29.24 9.39 -3.41
N ARG A 629 28.93 9.00 -2.18
CA ARG A 629 29.96 8.84 -1.15
C ARG A 629 30.82 7.62 -1.46
N THR A 630 32.11 7.79 -1.31
CA THR A 630 33.10 6.72 -1.46
C THR A 630 33.07 5.79 -0.25
N TRP A 631 33.74 4.65 -0.36
CA TRP A 631 33.97 3.77 0.78
C TRP A 631 34.71 4.48 1.92
N ASP A 632 35.74 5.27 1.59
CA ASP A 632 36.52 6.05 2.56
C ASP A 632 35.65 7.06 3.31
N ASP A 633 34.71 7.73 2.63
CA ASP A 633 33.76 8.64 3.28
C ASP A 633 32.91 7.94 4.34
N TYR A 634 32.44 6.72 4.06
CA TYR A 634 31.62 5.96 5.02
C TYR A 634 32.43 5.49 6.22
N VAL A 635 33.67 5.04 6.01
CA VAL A 635 34.60 4.68 7.09
C VAL A 635 34.87 5.91 7.95
N THR A 636 35.23 7.05 7.33
CA THR A 636 35.48 8.34 7.99
C THR A 636 34.33 8.72 8.91
N ILE A 637 33.09 8.76 8.36
CA ILE A 637 31.90 9.14 9.12
C ILE A 637 31.72 8.23 10.33
N ALA A 638 31.94 6.93 10.17
CA ALA A 638 31.68 5.95 11.21
C ALA A 638 32.73 5.94 12.33
N THR A 639 34.01 6.19 12.02
CA THR A 639 35.10 5.86 12.95
C THR A 639 35.87 7.06 13.50
N ASP A 640 36.04 8.13 12.71
CA ASP A 640 37.11 9.11 12.99
C ASP A 640 36.79 9.97 14.21
N GLU A 641 35.56 10.46 14.31
CA GLU A 641 35.10 11.21 15.48
C GLU A 641 35.11 10.34 16.74
N ILE A 642 34.63 9.10 16.67
CA ILE A 642 34.66 8.20 17.84
C ILE A 642 36.10 7.95 18.28
N ARG A 643 37.04 7.74 17.34
CA ARG A 643 38.46 7.60 17.64
C ARG A 643 38.99 8.83 18.37
N HIS A 644 38.72 10.04 17.88
CA HIS A 644 39.15 11.29 18.53
C HIS A 644 38.60 11.45 19.95
N PHE A 645 37.35 11.05 20.20
CA PHE A 645 36.71 11.16 21.51
C PHE A 645 36.90 9.94 22.43
N SER A 646 37.55 8.87 21.95
CA SER A 646 37.84 7.66 22.74
C SER A 646 38.98 7.81 23.76
N THR A 647 39.48 9.04 23.94
CA THR A 647 40.54 9.36 24.88
C THR A 647 40.17 8.93 26.30
N ASN A 648 41.10 8.28 26.97
CA ASN A 648 41.01 7.63 28.28
C ASN A 648 40.08 6.42 28.36
N SER A 649 39.69 5.83 27.22
CA SER A 649 38.82 4.64 27.18
C SER A 649 39.46 3.47 26.42
N THR A 650 40.20 2.62 27.14
CA THR A 650 40.77 1.38 26.60
C THR A 650 39.69 0.48 25.99
N GLN A 651 38.52 0.39 26.63
CA GLN A 651 37.37 -0.39 26.16
C GLN A 651 36.94 0.02 24.73
N VAL A 652 36.83 1.32 24.45
CA VAL A 652 36.37 1.82 23.16
C VAL A 652 37.47 1.68 22.09
N GLN A 653 38.73 1.94 22.45
CA GLN A 653 39.87 1.74 21.55
C GLN A 653 40.01 0.28 21.11
N ARG A 654 39.88 -0.68 22.03
CA ARG A 654 39.89 -2.11 21.71
C ARG A 654 38.76 -2.52 20.77
N ARG A 655 37.56 -1.99 21.02
CA ARG A 655 36.39 -2.31 20.19
C ARG A 655 36.49 -1.73 18.79
N LEU A 656 36.99 -0.50 18.66
CA LEU A 656 37.32 0.12 17.36
C LEU A 656 38.36 -0.71 16.60
N ARG A 657 39.42 -1.18 17.28
CA ARG A 657 40.40 -2.08 16.65
C ARG A 657 39.73 -3.37 16.17
N SER A 658 38.86 -3.98 16.98
CA SER A 658 38.11 -5.18 16.59
C SER A 658 37.24 -4.94 15.35
N LEU A 659 36.63 -3.75 15.22
CA LEU A 659 35.88 -3.36 14.03
C LEU A 659 36.79 -3.33 12.80
N PHE A 660 37.96 -2.70 12.89
CA PHE A 660 38.89 -2.63 11.76
C PHE A 660 39.41 -4.02 11.36
N VAL A 661 39.78 -4.86 12.33
CA VAL A 661 40.20 -6.25 12.08
C VAL A 661 39.09 -7.05 11.38
N THR A 662 37.84 -6.90 11.81
CA THR A 662 36.69 -7.58 11.20
C THR A 662 36.43 -7.11 9.78
N LEU A 663 36.52 -5.80 9.52
CA LEU A 663 36.37 -5.23 8.18
C LEU A 663 37.52 -5.65 7.26
N LEU A 664 38.77 -5.65 7.73
CA LEU A 664 39.94 -6.11 6.95
C LEU A 664 39.83 -7.59 6.57
N ALA A 665 39.33 -8.43 7.47
CA ALA A 665 39.12 -9.86 7.20
C ALA A 665 38.00 -10.12 6.19
N SER A 666 37.02 -9.21 6.09
CA SER A 666 35.81 -9.40 5.28
C SER A 666 35.82 -8.65 3.95
N CYS A 667 36.55 -7.53 3.87
CA CYS A 667 36.63 -6.69 2.68
C CYS A 667 37.79 -7.14 1.77
N PRO A 668 37.67 -6.98 0.45
CA PRO A 668 38.75 -7.23 -0.49
C PRO A 668 39.87 -6.17 -0.41
N PRO A 669 41.08 -6.45 -0.96
CA PRO A 669 42.26 -5.57 -0.82
C PRO A 669 42.08 -4.13 -1.32
N ASP A 670 41.22 -3.89 -2.32
CA ASP A 670 40.91 -2.56 -2.84
C ASP A 670 40.23 -1.64 -1.81
N GLN A 671 39.58 -2.21 -0.79
CA GLN A 671 38.89 -1.49 0.28
C GLN A 671 39.71 -1.38 1.58
N HIS A 672 40.92 -1.96 1.63
CA HIS A 672 41.79 -1.95 2.81
C HIS A 672 42.47 -0.61 3.12
N PRO A 673 42.92 0.22 2.14
CA PRO A 673 43.67 1.43 2.44
C PRO A 673 43.03 2.37 3.49
N PRO A 674 41.72 2.70 3.42
CA PRO A 674 41.12 3.58 4.43
C PRO A 674 41.04 2.95 5.82
N LEU A 675 40.99 1.61 5.93
CA LEU A 675 40.93 0.89 7.19
C LEU A 675 42.31 0.85 7.87
N LEU A 676 43.35 0.55 7.10
CA LEU A 676 44.73 0.50 7.58
C LEU A 676 45.17 1.88 8.11
N ALA A 677 44.92 2.95 7.36
CA ALA A 677 45.27 4.30 7.78
C ALA A 677 44.66 4.70 9.14
N ARG A 678 43.43 4.24 9.42
CA ARG A 678 42.72 4.53 10.68
C ARG A 678 43.13 3.61 11.82
N MET A 679 43.56 2.39 11.50
CA MET A 679 44.20 1.50 12.47
C MET A 679 45.56 2.06 12.90
N ASP A 680 46.39 2.53 11.97
CA ASP A 680 47.67 3.19 12.27
C ASP A 680 47.47 4.47 13.10
N ALA A 681 46.44 5.26 12.77
CA ALA A 681 46.09 6.45 13.55
C ALA A 681 45.63 6.11 14.98
N LEU A 682 44.92 4.98 15.16
CA LEU A 682 44.49 4.48 16.47
C LEU A 682 45.70 3.97 17.28
N ASP A 683 46.63 3.26 16.66
CA ASP A 683 47.90 2.83 17.26
C ASP A 683 48.73 4.03 17.74
N ALA A 684 48.90 5.03 16.87
CA ALA A 684 49.62 6.26 17.21
C ALA A 684 48.94 7.04 18.35
N GLN A 685 47.61 7.00 18.44
CA GLN A 685 46.86 7.61 19.54
C GLN A 685 47.07 6.87 20.86
N ALA A 686 46.94 5.53 20.87
CA ALA A 686 47.14 4.72 22.07
C ALA A 686 48.55 4.92 22.65
N ALA A 687 49.59 4.99 21.81
CA ALA A 687 50.97 5.24 22.22
C ALA A 687 51.20 6.63 22.85
N ARG A 688 50.44 7.64 22.45
CA ARG A 688 50.51 8.99 23.05
C ARG A 688 49.78 9.08 24.39
N GLU A 689 48.71 8.30 24.53
CA GLU A 689 47.78 8.39 25.65
C GLU A 689 48.20 7.52 26.84
N TRP A 690 48.60 6.27 26.58
CA TRP A 690 48.94 5.30 27.63
C TRP A 690 50.44 5.22 27.83
N LYS A 691 50.93 5.80 28.93
CA LYS A 691 52.36 5.74 29.33
C LYS A 691 52.75 4.43 30.01
N GLY A 692 51.78 3.73 30.61
CA GLY A 692 52.01 2.46 31.29
C GLY A 692 51.98 1.29 30.30
N ASP A 693 52.96 0.39 30.40
CA ASP A 693 53.08 -0.78 29.51
C ASP A 693 51.84 -1.67 29.52
N LEU A 694 51.20 -1.85 30.68
CA LEU A 694 50.00 -2.67 30.79
C LEU A 694 48.85 -2.04 30.01
N ASP A 695 48.53 -0.77 30.26
CA ASP A 695 47.40 -0.09 29.63
C ASP A 695 47.60 0.06 28.12
N LEU A 696 48.83 0.34 27.68
CA LEU A 696 49.17 0.40 26.26
C LEU A 696 48.97 -0.97 25.59
N ARG A 697 49.49 -2.05 26.17
CA ARG A 697 49.26 -3.41 25.64
C ARG A 697 47.77 -3.73 25.59
N LEU A 698 47.05 -3.41 26.65
CA LEU A 698 45.63 -3.64 26.78
C LEU A 698 44.82 -2.84 25.75
N ALA A 699 45.13 -1.56 25.51
CA ALA A 699 44.46 -0.73 24.50
C ALA A 699 44.78 -1.15 23.06
N SER A 700 45.97 -1.71 22.83
CA SER A 700 46.46 -2.10 21.50
C SER A 700 45.90 -3.45 20.99
N VAL A 701 44.98 -4.04 21.75
CA VAL A 701 44.40 -5.36 21.49
C VAL A 701 43.01 -5.24 20.88
N ALA A 702 42.69 -6.10 19.91
CA ALA A 702 41.32 -6.24 19.42
C ALA A 702 40.45 -7.03 20.40
N ASP A 703 39.31 -6.45 20.78
CA ASP A 703 38.29 -7.12 21.60
C ASP A 703 36.88 -6.76 21.09
N PRO A 704 36.10 -7.74 20.56
CA PRO A 704 34.73 -7.56 20.10
C PRO A 704 33.74 -7.16 21.19
N GLN A 705 34.02 -7.44 22.47
CA GLN A 705 33.16 -7.04 23.60
C GLN A 705 33.66 -5.77 24.29
N GLY A 706 34.93 -5.42 24.09
CA GLY A 706 35.60 -4.30 24.77
C GLY A 706 35.81 -4.48 26.28
N LEU A 707 35.47 -5.64 26.85
CA LEU A 707 35.57 -5.92 28.29
C LEU A 707 37.01 -6.20 28.76
N GLY A 708 37.90 -6.54 27.83
CA GLY A 708 39.25 -6.98 28.08
C GLY A 708 39.35 -8.49 28.31
N SER A 709 40.52 -9.04 27.95
CA SER A 709 40.94 -10.38 28.36
C SER A 709 42.38 -10.30 28.85
N GLU A 710 42.77 -11.11 29.83
CA GLU A 710 44.15 -11.13 30.37
C GLU A 710 45.21 -11.39 29.27
N ARG A 711 44.84 -12.13 28.23
CA ARG A 711 45.72 -12.46 27.09
C ARG A 711 45.67 -11.44 25.97
N GLY A 712 44.80 -10.45 26.05
CA GLY A 712 44.72 -9.43 25.02
C GLY A 712 44.30 -9.98 23.64
N SER A 713 43.48 -11.02 23.58
CA SER A 713 42.93 -11.51 22.32
C SER A 713 41.74 -12.40 22.64
N SER A 714 40.55 -11.98 22.23
CA SER A 714 39.42 -12.90 22.10
C SER A 714 39.43 -13.52 20.70
N GLY A 715 40.58 -14.03 20.24
CA GLY A 715 40.51 -15.20 19.38
C GLY A 715 39.51 -16.15 20.04
N ARG A 716 38.57 -16.72 19.28
CA ARG A 716 37.68 -17.77 19.76
C ARG A 716 38.55 -18.99 20.10
N VAL A 717 39.37 -18.93 21.15
CA VAL A 717 40.46 -19.88 21.43
C VAL A 717 39.91 -21.23 21.84
N LEU A 718 38.68 -21.26 22.35
CA LEU A 718 37.94 -22.49 22.61
C LEU A 718 36.61 -22.41 21.86
N PRO A 719 36.48 -23.00 20.65
CA PRO A 719 35.16 -23.22 20.09
C PRO A 719 34.35 -24.00 21.13
N LEU A 720 33.12 -23.56 21.40
CA LEU A 720 32.19 -24.33 22.21
C LEU A 720 31.85 -25.60 21.41
N VAL A 721 32.65 -26.65 21.58
CA VAL A 721 32.42 -27.95 20.95
C VAL A 721 31.30 -28.61 21.73
N VAL A 722 30.06 -28.44 21.27
CA VAL A 722 28.92 -29.17 21.78
C VAL A 722 28.88 -30.55 21.11
N GLY A 723 29.54 -31.52 21.73
CA GLY A 723 29.55 -32.92 21.31
C GLY A 723 30.48 -33.77 22.19
N THR A 724 30.01 -34.96 22.59
CA THR A 724 30.81 -35.96 23.30
C THR A 724 31.89 -36.50 22.38
N ARG A 725 33.10 -35.94 22.42
CA ARG A 725 34.28 -36.74 22.07
C ARG A 725 34.39 -37.83 23.14
N GLN A 726 33.95 -39.04 22.80
CA GLN A 726 34.46 -40.23 23.46
C GLN A 726 35.98 -40.11 23.44
N ARG A 727 36.58 -40.10 24.62
CA ARG A 727 38.01 -40.17 24.83
C ARG A 727 38.43 -41.59 24.40
N GLY A 728 38.59 -41.78 23.10
CA GLY A 728 39.25 -42.96 22.54
C GLY A 728 40.72 -42.88 22.92
N GLU A 729 41.13 -43.87 23.71
CA GLU A 729 42.49 -44.36 23.94
C GLU A 729 43.60 -43.68 23.12
N GLU A 730 44.32 -42.74 23.74
CA GLU A 730 45.71 -42.46 23.36
C GLU A 730 46.61 -43.25 24.32
N ASN A 731 46.90 -44.48 23.90
CA ASN A 731 48.10 -45.20 24.28
C ASN A 731 49.17 -44.80 23.24
N GLY A 732 50.26 -44.14 23.66
CA GLY A 732 51.36 -43.84 22.73
C GLY A 732 52.28 -42.70 23.15
N SER A 733 53.37 -43.06 23.83
CA SER A 733 54.67 -42.39 23.88
C SER A 733 54.72 -40.88 24.20
N ARG A 734 54.97 -40.60 25.48
CA ARG A 734 55.98 -39.58 25.83
C ARG A 734 57.34 -40.14 25.41
N ASP A 735 58.00 -39.47 24.48
CA ASP A 735 59.46 -39.34 24.45
C ASP A 735 59.83 -38.08 23.65
N ASP A 736 60.63 -37.26 24.32
CA ASP A 736 61.67 -36.33 23.86
C ASP A 736 61.38 -35.01 23.08
N LEU A 737 61.84 -33.94 23.78
CA LEU A 737 62.34 -32.61 23.36
C LEU A 737 61.36 -31.44 23.18
#